data_AF-A0A9P0IIP7-F1
#
_entry.id   AF-A0A9P0IIP7-F1
#
_cell.length_a   1.000
_cell.length_b   1.000
_cell.length_c   1.000
_cell.angle_alpha   90.00
_cell.angle_beta   90.00
_cell.angle_gamma   90.00
#
_symmetry.space_group_name_H-M   'P 1'
#
loop_
_entity.id
_entity.type
_entity.pdbx_description
1 polymer ?
#
loop_
_entity_poly.entity_id
_entity_poly.type
_entity_poly.pdbx_seq_one_letter_code
_entity_poly.pdbx_strand_id
1 'polypeptide(L)'
;MTTIEKLELELKDVDKEISKVNAELSKWKDRQRVLHEKKLSIKNSINKLKTDTLSSVDWAGTTYEWSEDVIRMLKDVYKIDSFRPKQLAAINSTLSGQHAIVVMPTGAGKSLCYQLPALVKPGLTVVVSPLISLMEDQLRSLTNRNIPAKLMSNTSTKEETSEALNTLKDKNTKIKLLYVTPERFAKSKRFMSNLQTCYAAGRLQRIAIDEVHCCSQWGHDFRPDYKYLGILTQMFPNTPLLGLTATATASVLTDVQKMLNIPGCLVIKSTFNRPNLFYKILEKPSSLEDCLTILEKLLKGRYRGESGIIYTNSIRDAEDIAGGLRKRGLKVGCYHANLEAAVRSQVHTKWHDKYYQAIVATIAFGMGIDKPDVRFVIHHTISKSMENYYQESGRAGRDGLRAECVTLYRMQDIFKVSTMVFSSVGNLEHLYGMVKYCLNGSLCRRLIIAEHFDENWGTADCNNMCDVCCTSGTNEKIINVRLYCKTLGSIIENAEKQDVKVTAQKLLDAWFLKGPSNLRQKGKEPSISRGLGEDIIAFLLLGNYLVEDFHYTAYSTISYIKNGPNMDAVQDDSFELTMPVRRYTSFDLQTPPPNDYQPIAALEQIDANVDESKAKKRKNDDKTNSKSKNRKTDN
;
A
#
# COMPACT_ATOMS: atom_id res chain seq x y z
N MET A 1 1.49 60.21 55.94
CA MET A 1 1.78 59.18 54.92
C MET A 1 2.65 59.80 53.86
N THR A 2 3.81 59.21 53.59
CA THR A 2 4.72 59.67 52.55
C THR A 2 4.16 59.32 51.17
N THR A 3 4.53 60.05 50.12
CA THR A 3 4.06 59.83 48.74
C THR A 3 4.29 58.38 48.26
N ILE A 4 5.30 57.71 48.82
CA ILE A 4 5.65 56.31 48.51
C ILE A 4 4.61 55.33 49.08
N GLU A 5 4.18 55.51 50.33
CA GLU A 5 3.18 54.61 50.97
C GLU A 5 1.83 54.62 50.23
N LYS A 6 1.44 55.76 49.63
CA LYS A 6 0.24 55.84 48.79
C LYS A 6 0.39 55.04 47.48
N LEU A 7 1.54 55.16 46.82
CA LEU A 7 1.83 54.43 45.59
C LEU A 7 1.94 52.92 45.82
N GLU A 8 2.48 52.48 46.97
CA GLU A 8 2.51 51.07 47.35
C GLU A 8 1.11 50.50 47.60
N LEU A 9 0.20 51.31 48.18
CA LEU A 9 -1.18 50.90 48.38
C LEU A 9 -1.94 50.80 47.05
N GLU A 10 -1.76 51.79 46.16
CA GLU A 10 -2.31 51.76 44.80
C GLU A 10 -1.78 50.56 44.00
N LEU A 11 -0.49 50.25 44.08
CA LEU A 11 0.11 49.08 43.44
C LEU A 11 -0.55 47.77 43.92
N LYS A 12 -0.78 47.66 45.23
CA LYS A 12 -1.42 46.47 45.82
C LYS A 12 -2.88 46.30 45.39
N ASP A 13 -3.60 47.40 45.22
CA ASP A 13 -4.97 47.38 44.69
C ASP A 13 -4.99 46.98 43.21
N VAL A 14 -4.04 47.49 42.40
CA VAL A 14 -3.85 47.08 41.00
C VAL A 14 -3.50 45.59 40.89
N ASP A 15 -2.60 45.06 41.72
CA ASP A 15 -2.26 43.64 41.74
C ASP A 15 -3.46 42.74 42.09
N LYS A 16 -4.34 43.23 42.98
CA LYS A 16 -5.58 42.54 43.35
C LYS A 16 -6.58 42.53 42.20
N GLU A 17 -6.69 43.63 41.45
CA GLU A 17 -7.49 43.71 40.22
C GLU A 17 -6.94 42.75 39.15
N ILE A 18 -5.63 42.75 38.90
CA ILE A 18 -4.96 41.81 37.97
C ILE A 18 -5.25 40.36 38.35
N SER A 19 -5.17 40.03 39.65
CA SER A 19 -5.44 38.68 40.15
C SER A 19 -6.89 38.23 39.90
N LYS A 20 -7.87 39.14 40.06
CA LYS A 20 -9.28 38.85 39.72
C LYS A 20 -9.47 38.62 38.23
N VAL A 21 -8.90 39.49 37.38
CA VAL A 21 -8.96 39.35 35.92
C VAL A 21 -8.34 38.03 35.47
N ASN A 22 -7.20 37.64 36.04
CA ASN A 22 -6.56 36.36 35.74
C ASN A 22 -7.42 35.15 36.15
N ALA A 23 -8.11 35.21 37.29
CA ALA A 23 -9.04 34.17 37.71
C ALA A 23 -10.24 34.04 36.74
N GLU A 24 -10.77 35.17 36.25
CA GLU A 24 -11.82 35.16 35.22
C GLU A 24 -11.32 34.61 33.89
N LEU A 25 -10.13 35.02 33.43
CA LEU A 25 -9.49 34.48 32.23
C LEU A 25 -9.33 32.95 32.31
N SER A 26 -8.96 32.42 33.47
CA SER A 26 -8.89 30.96 33.68
C SER A 26 -10.24 30.29 33.52
N LYS A 27 -11.30 30.84 34.12
CA LYS A 27 -12.67 30.33 33.97
C LYS A 27 -13.14 30.35 32.51
N TRP A 28 -12.84 31.43 31.78
CA TRP A 28 -13.19 31.54 30.37
C TRP A 28 -12.42 30.55 29.48
N LYS A 29 -11.13 30.30 29.78
CA LYS A 29 -10.34 29.25 29.10
C LYS A 29 -10.91 27.85 29.32
N ASP A 30 -11.31 27.53 30.55
CA ASP A 30 -11.95 26.25 30.84
C ASP A 30 -13.30 26.10 30.12
N ARG A 31 -14.11 27.17 30.12
CA ARG A 31 -15.38 27.17 29.38
C ARG A 31 -15.15 27.02 27.88
N GLN A 32 -14.14 27.68 27.32
CA GLN A 32 -13.75 27.55 25.92
C GLN A 32 -13.37 26.10 25.59
N ARG A 33 -12.57 25.44 26.45
CA ARG A 33 -12.21 24.02 26.31
C ARG A 33 -13.45 23.11 26.28
N VAL A 34 -14.35 23.24 27.25
CA VAL A 34 -15.59 22.43 27.32
C VAL A 34 -16.48 22.66 26.09
N LEU A 35 -16.64 23.91 25.65
CA LEU A 35 -17.40 24.22 24.44
C LEU A 35 -16.73 23.62 23.19
N HIS A 36 -15.39 23.60 23.14
CA HIS A 36 -14.65 23.01 22.04
C HIS A 36 -14.79 21.48 21.99
N GLU A 37 -14.76 20.80 23.13
CA GLU A 37 -15.04 19.36 23.25
C GLU A 37 -16.47 19.03 22.82
N LYS A 38 -17.45 19.82 23.28
CA LYS A 38 -18.86 19.66 22.88
C LYS A 38 -19.04 19.87 21.37
N LYS A 39 -18.41 20.90 20.80
CA LYS A 39 -18.41 21.16 19.35
C LYS A 39 -17.82 19.98 18.57
N LEU A 40 -16.73 19.37 19.07
CA LEU A 40 -16.12 18.20 18.44
C LEU A 40 -17.02 16.97 18.51
N SER A 41 -17.63 16.71 19.67
CA SER A 41 -18.59 15.60 19.87
C SER A 41 -19.78 15.72 18.92
N ILE A 42 -20.41 16.89 18.83
CA ILE A 42 -21.53 17.14 17.92
C ILE A 42 -21.10 16.94 16.46
N LYS A 43 -19.93 17.45 16.05
CA LYS A 43 -19.39 17.23 14.70
C LYS A 43 -19.22 15.74 14.38
N ASN A 44 -18.71 14.96 15.32
CA ASN A 44 -18.52 13.52 15.14
C ASN A 44 -19.86 12.79 14.98
N SER A 45 -20.87 13.14 15.79
CA SER A 45 -22.22 12.57 15.66
C SER A 45 -22.86 12.91 14.31
N ILE A 46 -22.73 14.16 13.83
CA ILE A 46 -23.21 14.57 12.51
C ILE A 46 -22.50 13.76 11.42
N ASN A 47 -21.18 13.60 11.50
CA ASN A 47 -20.42 12.86 10.51
C ASN A 47 -20.82 11.38 10.49
N LYS A 48 -21.05 10.77 11.66
CA LYS A 48 -21.51 9.39 11.76
C LYS A 48 -22.87 9.21 11.09
N LEU A 49 -23.84 10.06 11.42
CA LEU A 49 -25.18 10.04 10.80
C LEU A 49 -25.12 10.21 9.28
N LYS A 50 -24.25 11.10 8.78
CA LYS A 50 -24.02 11.26 7.33
C LYS A 50 -23.46 9.99 6.71
N THR A 51 -22.45 9.38 7.31
CA THR A 51 -21.85 8.13 6.82
C THR A 51 -22.86 6.99 6.81
N ASP A 52 -23.67 6.86 7.86
CA ASP A 52 -24.71 5.82 7.98
C ASP A 52 -25.83 6.03 6.93
N THR A 53 -26.20 7.29 6.67
CA THR A 53 -27.15 7.62 5.60
C THR A 53 -26.57 7.23 4.24
N LEU A 54 -25.32 7.61 3.97
CA LEU A 54 -24.64 7.28 2.72
C LEU A 54 -24.45 5.78 2.54
N SER A 55 -24.20 5.00 3.59
CA SER A 55 -23.98 3.55 3.47
C SER A 55 -25.26 2.78 3.14
N SER A 56 -26.43 3.32 3.47
CA SER A 56 -27.74 2.73 3.13
C SER A 56 -28.19 2.93 1.68
N VAL A 57 -27.53 3.81 0.93
CA VAL A 57 -27.85 4.07 -0.48
C VAL A 57 -27.28 2.95 -1.36
N ASP A 58 -28.08 2.44 -2.30
CA ASP A 58 -27.61 1.49 -3.31
C ASP A 58 -26.75 2.17 -4.38
N TRP A 59 -25.48 2.41 -4.05
CA TRP A 59 -24.52 2.98 -4.98
C TRP A 59 -24.22 2.08 -6.18
N ALA A 60 -24.48 0.79 -6.10
CA ALA A 60 -24.27 -0.14 -7.20
C ALA A 60 -25.46 -0.21 -8.17
N GLY A 61 -26.55 0.49 -7.86
CA GLY A 61 -27.75 0.55 -8.68
C GLY A 61 -27.52 1.15 -10.07
N THR A 62 -28.38 0.75 -11.01
CA THR A 62 -28.35 1.14 -12.43
C THR A 62 -29.54 2.02 -12.82
N THR A 63 -30.25 2.57 -11.83
CA THR A 63 -31.48 3.35 -12.00
C THR A 63 -31.29 4.85 -11.78
N TYR A 64 -30.05 5.34 -11.76
CA TYR A 64 -29.74 6.77 -11.70
C TYR A 64 -30.00 7.45 -13.05
N GLU A 65 -30.29 8.76 -13.04
CA GLU A 65 -30.55 9.58 -14.23
C GLU A 65 -29.42 9.50 -15.28
N TRP A 66 -28.18 9.30 -14.85
CA TRP A 66 -27.00 9.21 -15.71
C TRP A 66 -26.61 7.78 -16.10
N SER A 67 -27.38 6.75 -15.70
CA SER A 67 -26.97 5.34 -15.85
C SER A 67 -26.80 4.95 -17.32
N GLU A 68 -27.70 5.40 -18.19
CA GLU A 68 -27.60 5.16 -19.64
C GLU A 68 -26.33 5.79 -20.23
N ASP A 69 -26.04 7.04 -19.86
CA ASP A 69 -24.82 7.74 -20.29
C ASP A 69 -23.55 7.05 -19.79
N VAL A 70 -23.56 6.60 -18.53
CA VAL A 70 -22.44 5.88 -17.92
C VAL A 70 -22.16 4.58 -18.68
N ILE A 71 -23.19 3.79 -18.97
CA ILE A 71 -23.06 2.52 -19.72
C ILE A 71 -22.60 2.80 -21.16
N ARG A 72 -23.17 3.82 -21.80
CA ARG A 72 -22.78 4.24 -23.16
C ARG A 72 -21.32 4.63 -23.21
N MET A 73 -20.84 5.49 -22.31
CA MET A 73 -19.43 5.89 -22.27
C MET A 73 -18.51 4.71 -21.97
N LEU A 74 -18.91 3.78 -21.10
CA LEU A 74 -18.14 2.56 -20.81
C LEU A 74 -17.92 1.70 -22.07
N LYS A 75 -19.00 1.43 -22.82
CA LYS A 75 -18.94 0.58 -24.01
C LYS A 75 -18.35 1.28 -25.21
N ASP A 76 -18.74 2.53 -25.47
CA ASP A 76 -18.39 3.22 -26.71
C ASP A 76 -16.99 3.81 -26.66
N VAL A 77 -16.57 4.37 -25.51
CA VAL A 77 -15.27 5.05 -25.38
C VAL A 77 -14.22 4.12 -24.77
N TYR A 78 -14.55 3.42 -23.67
CA TYR A 78 -13.59 2.56 -22.99
C TYR A 78 -13.52 1.14 -23.55
N LYS A 79 -14.53 0.72 -24.34
CA LYS A 79 -14.62 -0.65 -24.91
C LYS A 79 -14.58 -1.72 -23.81
N ILE A 80 -15.27 -1.46 -22.71
CA ILE A 80 -15.39 -2.36 -21.56
C ILE A 80 -16.83 -2.86 -21.48
N ASP A 81 -17.01 -4.18 -21.32
CA ASP A 81 -18.35 -4.80 -21.30
C ASP A 81 -19.07 -4.61 -19.96
N SER A 82 -18.34 -4.67 -18.85
CA SER A 82 -18.89 -4.61 -17.50
C SER A 82 -17.96 -3.93 -16.50
N PHE A 83 -18.53 -3.36 -15.44
CA PHE A 83 -17.78 -2.78 -14.34
C PHE A 83 -17.17 -3.86 -13.45
N ARG A 84 -15.96 -3.60 -12.96
CA ARG A 84 -15.37 -4.35 -11.86
C ARG A 84 -16.05 -4.00 -10.53
N PRO A 85 -15.94 -4.85 -9.50
CA PRO A 85 -16.52 -4.58 -8.20
C PRO A 85 -16.19 -3.18 -7.68
N LYS A 86 -17.19 -2.50 -7.11
CA LYS A 86 -17.11 -1.15 -6.52
C LYS A 86 -16.83 0.01 -7.49
N GLN A 87 -16.51 -0.23 -8.76
CA GLN A 87 -16.29 0.87 -9.73
C GLN A 87 -17.56 1.69 -9.95
N LEU A 88 -18.70 1.02 -10.20
CA LEU A 88 -19.99 1.69 -10.41
C LEU A 88 -20.43 2.49 -9.18
N ALA A 89 -20.21 1.93 -7.98
CA ALA A 89 -20.48 2.62 -6.72
C ALA A 89 -19.70 3.94 -6.58
N ALA A 90 -18.40 3.94 -6.93
CA ALA A 90 -17.58 5.16 -6.92
C ALA A 90 -18.01 6.18 -7.98
N ILE A 91 -18.42 5.70 -9.16
CA ILE A 91 -18.93 6.55 -10.25
C ILE A 91 -20.24 7.22 -9.83
N ASN A 92 -21.20 6.44 -9.34
CA ASN A 92 -22.51 6.94 -8.91
C ASN A 92 -22.38 7.90 -7.73
N SER A 93 -21.55 7.58 -6.72
CA SER A 93 -21.39 8.47 -5.56
C SER A 93 -20.90 9.85 -5.95
N THR A 94 -19.93 9.91 -6.85
CA THR A 94 -19.34 11.17 -7.28
C THR A 94 -20.22 11.91 -8.29
N LEU A 95 -20.97 11.21 -9.14
CA LEU A 95 -21.99 11.83 -10.00
C LEU A 95 -23.16 12.40 -9.20
N SER A 96 -23.50 11.80 -8.04
CA SER A 96 -24.46 12.34 -7.06
C SER A 96 -23.94 13.52 -6.24
N GLY A 97 -22.73 14.02 -6.52
CA GLY A 97 -22.14 15.15 -5.80
C GLY A 97 -21.59 14.82 -4.42
N GLN A 98 -21.48 13.54 -4.05
CA GLN A 98 -20.95 13.13 -2.76
C GLN A 98 -19.43 13.03 -2.76
N HIS A 99 -18.81 13.36 -1.64
CA HIS A 99 -17.40 13.05 -1.41
C HIS A 99 -17.24 11.55 -1.16
N ALA A 100 -16.21 10.95 -1.76
CA ALA A 100 -15.90 9.55 -1.57
C ALA A 100 -14.39 9.31 -1.41
N ILE A 101 -14.04 8.35 -0.56
CA ILE A 101 -12.71 7.77 -0.52
C ILE A 101 -12.83 6.31 -0.97
N VAL A 102 -12.09 5.96 -2.00
CA VAL A 102 -12.14 4.67 -2.66
C VAL A 102 -10.82 3.95 -2.47
N VAL A 103 -10.89 2.83 -1.74
CA VAL A 103 -9.76 1.93 -1.48
C VAL A 103 -9.95 0.71 -2.36
N MET A 104 -9.16 0.63 -3.42
CA MET A 104 -9.21 -0.48 -4.37
C MET A 104 -7.80 -0.89 -4.77
N PRO A 105 -7.51 -2.19 -4.89
CA PRO A 105 -6.16 -2.67 -5.11
C PRO A 105 -5.57 -2.18 -6.44
N THR A 106 -4.25 -2.28 -6.56
CA THR A 106 -3.56 -1.93 -7.81
C THR A 106 -4.09 -2.79 -8.95
N GLY A 107 -4.30 -2.16 -10.11
CA GLY A 107 -4.89 -2.83 -11.26
C GLY A 107 -6.41 -2.99 -11.20
N ALA A 108 -7.12 -2.62 -10.12
CA ALA A 108 -8.59 -2.69 -10.05
C ALA A 108 -9.33 -1.69 -10.95
N GLY A 109 -8.61 -0.79 -11.63
CA GLY A 109 -9.20 0.22 -12.51
C GLY A 109 -9.70 1.47 -11.79
N LYS A 110 -8.93 1.96 -10.79
CA LYS A 110 -9.21 3.20 -10.05
C LYS A 110 -9.40 4.42 -10.96
N SER A 111 -8.62 4.51 -12.04
CA SER A 111 -8.67 5.64 -12.97
C SER A 111 -10.04 5.82 -13.61
N LEU A 112 -10.72 4.71 -13.93
CA LEU A 112 -12.05 4.75 -14.54
C LEU A 112 -13.08 5.48 -13.66
N CYS A 113 -12.92 5.42 -12.33
CA CYS A 113 -13.84 6.02 -11.36
C CYS A 113 -13.85 7.56 -11.38
N TYR A 114 -12.84 8.22 -11.96
CA TYR A 114 -12.89 9.67 -12.20
C TYR A 114 -12.90 10.02 -13.69
N GLN A 115 -12.30 9.20 -14.55
CA GLN A 115 -12.24 9.48 -15.99
C GLN A 115 -13.60 9.31 -16.68
N LEU A 116 -14.38 8.29 -16.31
CA LEU A 116 -15.71 8.08 -16.90
C LEU A 116 -16.70 9.19 -16.48
N PRO A 117 -16.83 9.54 -15.17
CA PRO A 117 -17.70 10.65 -14.77
C PRO A 117 -17.36 12.00 -15.43
N ALA A 118 -16.09 12.23 -15.79
CA ALA A 118 -15.66 13.45 -16.49
C ALA A 118 -16.23 13.56 -17.92
N LEU A 119 -16.67 12.45 -18.52
CA LEU A 119 -17.31 12.43 -19.84
C LEU A 119 -18.83 12.59 -19.77
N VAL A 120 -19.44 12.16 -18.66
CA VAL A 120 -20.89 12.14 -18.46
C VAL A 120 -21.44 13.53 -18.17
N LYS A 121 -20.84 14.28 -17.23
CA LYS A 121 -21.28 15.65 -16.91
C LYS A 121 -20.46 16.71 -17.64
N PRO A 122 -21.07 17.82 -18.09
CA PRO A 122 -20.34 18.92 -18.71
C PRO A 122 -19.45 19.64 -17.70
N GLY A 123 -18.24 20.00 -18.09
CA GLY A 123 -17.26 20.70 -17.24
C GLY A 123 -15.93 19.97 -17.16
N LEU A 124 -15.14 20.32 -16.15
CA LEU A 124 -13.76 19.90 -15.98
C LEU A 124 -13.60 19.09 -14.68
N THR A 125 -12.87 17.98 -14.77
CA THR A 125 -12.33 17.25 -13.62
C THR A 125 -10.85 17.60 -13.44
N VAL A 126 -10.49 18.06 -12.25
CA VAL A 126 -9.07 18.25 -11.88
C VAL A 126 -8.59 16.99 -11.16
N VAL A 127 -7.45 16.45 -11.58
CA VAL A 127 -6.83 15.26 -10.97
C VAL A 127 -5.51 15.67 -10.35
N VAL A 128 -5.39 15.53 -9.02
CA VAL A 128 -4.14 15.73 -8.29
C VAL A 128 -3.46 14.37 -8.16
N SER A 129 -2.24 14.23 -8.68
CA SER A 129 -1.50 12.97 -8.65
C SER A 129 -0.02 13.24 -8.34
N PRO A 130 0.63 12.41 -7.51
CA PRO A 130 1.96 12.74 -6.99
C PRO A 130 3.03 12.67 -8.07
N LEU A 131 2.85 11.83 -9.08
CA LEU A 131 3.91 11.50 -10.03
C LEU A 131 3.61 11.89 -11.46
N ILE A 132 4.59 12.55 -12.06
CA ILE A 132 4.54 13.00 -13.45
C ILE A 132 4.43 11.82 -14.42
N SER A 133 5.23 10.76 -14.22
CA SER A 133 5.18 9.58 -15.08
C SER A 133 3.80 8.91 -15.10
N LEU A 134 3.14 8.82 -13.95
CA LEU A 134 1.78 8.25 -13.87
C LEU A 134 0.78 9.11 -14.65
N MET A 135 0.87 10.43 -14.51
CA MET A 135 0.00 11.35 -15.23
C MET A 135 0.25 11.32 -16.75
N GLU A 136 1.51 11.20 -17.20
CA GLU A 136 1.86 11.04 -18.61
C GLU A 136 1.26 9.76 -19.20
N ASP A 137 1.33 8.64 -18.48
CA ASP A 137 0.73 7.37 -18.92
C ASP A 137 -0.79 7.47 -19.00
N GLN A 138 -1.45 8.11 -18.02
CA GLN A 138 -2.89 8.40 -18.12
C GLN A 138 -3.20 9.30 -19.32
N LEU A 139 -2.39 10.34 -19.57
CA LEU A 139 -2.60 11.27 -20.68
C LEU A 139 -2.47 10.57 -22.05
N ARG A 140 -1.47 9.70 -22.23
CA ARG A 140 -1.33 8.87 -23.43
C ARG A 140 -2.54 7.95 -23.62
N SER A 141 -2.97 7.28 -22.56
CA SER A 141 -4.13 6.39 -22.55
C SER A 141 -5.42 7.13 -22.94
N LEU A 142 -5.62 8.35 -22.45
CA LEU A 142 -6.77 9.20 -22.79
C LEU A 142 -6.69 9.72 -24.24
N THR A 143 -5.50 10.12 -24.69
CA THR A 143 -5.26 10.61 -26.05
C THR A 143 -5.57 9.53 -27.09
N ASN A 144 -5.14 8.29 -26.84
CA ASN A 144 -5.44 7.14 -27.70
C ASN A 144 -6.95 6.84 -27.81
N ARG A 145 -7.75 7.30 -26.84
CA ARG A 145 -9.21 7.21 -26.83
C ARG A 145 -9.91 8.48 -27.30
N ASN A 146 -9.16 9.44 -27.86
CA ASN A 146 -9.65 10.76 -28.26
C ASN A 146 -10.34 11.53 -27.11
N ILE A 147 -9.93 11.30 -25.86
CA ILE A 147 -10.41 12.05 -24.70
C ILE A 147 -9.47 13.25 -24.48
N PRO A 148 -9.97 14.49 -24.61
CA PRO A 148 -9.15 15.68 -24.46
C PRO A 148 -8.78 15.91 -22.99
N ALA A 149 -7.49 15.82 -22.69
CA ALA A 149 -6.92 16.03 -21.36
C ALA A 149 -5.61 16.83 -21.46
N LYS A 150 -5.22 17.49 -20.37
CA LYS A 150 -3.94 18.22 -20.25
C LYS A 150 -3.24 17.89 -18.94
N LEU A 151 -1.94 18.12 -18.91
CA LEU A 151 -1.06 17.97 -17.76
C LEU A 151 -0.44 19.32 -17.42
N MET A 152 -0.37 19.67 -16.14
CA MET A 152 0.41 20.79 -15.64
C MET A 152 1.30 20.34 -14.47
N SER A 153 2.60 20.32 -14.70
CA SER A 153 3.59 19.89 -13.72
C SER A 153 4.70 20.94 -13.53
N ASN A 154 5.70 20.64 -12.68
CA ASN A 154 6.88 21.49 -12.53
C ASN A 154 7.84 21.38 -13.72
N THR A 155 7.77 20.32 -14.51
CA THR A 155 8.61 20.12 -15.70
C THR A 155 7.95 20.60 -16.99
N SER A 156 6.69 21.04 -16.93
CA SER A 156 5.98 21.60 -18.08
C SER A 156 6.62 22.91 -18.56
N THR A 157 6.63 23.10 -19.88
CA THR A 157 7.08 24.32 -20.54
C THR A 157 6.17 25.51 -20.20
N LYS A 158 6.62 26.73 -20.53
CA LYS A 158 5.81 27.94 -20.30
C LYS A 158 4.54 27.92 -21.14
N GLU A 159 4.65 27.41 -22.36
CA GLU A 159 3.59 27.28 -23.35
C GLU A 159 2.54 26.28 -22.85
N GLU A 160 2.94 25.07 -22.47
CA GLU A 160 2.03 24.05 -21.90
C GLU A 160 1.32 24.55 -20.64
N THR A 161 2.06 25.25 -19.77
CA THR A 161 1.48 25.84 -18.55
C THR A 161 0.44 26.91 -18.90
N SER A 162 0.72 27.75 -19.90
CA SER A 162 -0.21 28.78 -20.35
C SER A 162 -1.49 28.16 -20.93
N GLU A 163 -1.37 27.13 -21.77
CA GLU A 163 -2.50 26.40 -22.34
C GLU A 163 -3.37 25.72 -21.26
N ALA A 164 -2.74 25.06 -20.29
CA ALA A 164 -3.43 24.42 -19.17
C ALA A 164 -4.19 25.45 -18.32
N LEU A 165 -3.59 26.62 -18.09
CA LEU A 165 -4.24 27.71 -17.35
C LEU A 165 -5.37 28.37 -18.15
N ASN A 166 -5.24 28.47 -19.47
CA ASN A 166 -6.27 29.00 -20.35
C ASN A 166 -7.50 28.08 -20.39
N THR A 167 -7.31 26.76 -20.29
CA THR A 167 -8.39 25.78 -20.17
C THR A 167 -9.33 26.07 -18.99
N LEU A 168 -8.79 26.58 -17.88
CA LEU A 168 -9.61 26.95 -16.71
C LEU A 168 -10.45 28.21 -16.95
N LYS A 169 -10.02 29.10 -17.85
CA LYS A 169 -10.70 30.36 -18.18
C LYS A 169 -11.67 30.22 -19.36
N ASP A 170 -11.32 29.41 -20.34
CA ASP A 170 -12.06 29.24 -21.58
C ASP A 170 -13.36 28.46 -21.34
N LYS A 171 -14.50 29.14 -21.52
CA LYS A 171 -15.83 28.56 -21.38
C LYS A 171 -16.14 27.49 -22.43
N ASN A 172 -15.50 27.56 -23.59
CA ASN A 172 -15.71 26.68 -24.73
C ASN A 172 -14.68 25.55 -24.83
N THR A 173 -13.80 25.42 -23.82
CA THR A 173 -12.78 24.37 -23.85
C THR A 173 -13.43 22.99 -23.93
N LYS A 174 -12.84 22.14 -24.77
CA LYS A 174 -13.24 20.73 -24.91
C LYS A 174 -12.56 19.84 -23.87
N ILE A 175 -11.58 20.35 -23.14
CA ILE A 175 -10.79 19.56 -22.18
C ILE A 175 -11.67 19.08 -21.03
N LYS A 176 -11.62 17.76 -20.76
CA LYS A 176 -12.41 17.08 -19.73
C LYS A 176 -11.62 16.82 -18.46
N LEU A 177 -10.32 16.57 -18.59
CA LEU A 177 -9.42 16.30 -17.46
C LEU A 177 -8.19 17.21 -17.46
N LEU A 178 -7.85 17.75 -16.29
CA LEU A 178 -6.60 18.46 -16.05
C LEU A 178 -5.83 17.80 -14.91
N TYR A 179 -4.70 17.19 -15.24
CA TYR A 179 -3.79 16.57 -14.28
C TYR A 179 -2.81 17.60 -13.72
N VAL A 180 -2.63 17.63 -12.39
CA VAL A 180 -1.81 18.62 -11.69
C VAL A 180 -1.00 17.96 -10.57
N THR A 181 0.27 18.32 -10.45
CA THR A 181 1.09 17.90 -9.29
C THR A 181 0.66 18.65 -8.01
N PRO A 182 0.74 18.03 -6.82
CA PRO A 182 0.44 18.67 -5.53
C PRO A 182 1.20 19.99 -5.32
N GLU A 183 2.46 20.06 -5.75
CA GLU A 183 3.30 21.25 -5.62
C GLU A 183 2.73 22.42 -6.41
N ARG A 184 2.34 22.18 -7.68
CA ARG A 184 1.67 23.19 -8.52
C ARG A 184 0.34 23.60 -7.90
N PHE A 185 -0.43 22.64 -7.40
CA PHE A 185 -1.70 22.91 -6.75
C PHE A 185 -1.52 23.84 -5.55
N ALA A 186 -0.58 23.52 -4.65
CA ALA A 186 -0.35 24.24 -3.42
C ALA A 186 0.34 25.61 -3.62
N LYS A 187 1.33 25.70 -4.53
CA LYS A 187 2.23 26.87 -4.61
C LYS A 187 1.83 27.88 -5.69
N SER A 188 0.98 27.52 -6.65
CA SER A 188 0.61 28.40 -7.76
C SER A 188 -0.63 29.24 -7.47
N LYS A 189 -0.43 30.50 -7.08
CA LYS A 189 -1.53 31.48 -6.89
C LYS A 189 -2.36 31.68 -8.17
N ARG A 190 -1.70 31.72 -9.33
CA ARG A 190 -2.36 31.89 -10.64
C ARG A 190 -3.26 30.70 -10.98
N PHE A 191 -2.84 29.48 -10.67
CA PHE A 191 -3.66 28.29 -10.86
C PHE A 191 -4.90 28.34 -9.97
N MET A 192 -4.73 28.62 -8.67
CA MET A 192 -5.85 28.70 -7.74
C MET A 192 -6.87 29.79 -8.11
N SER A 193 -6.41 30.96 -8.53
CA SER A 193 -7.29 32.04 -9.00
C SER A 193 -8.11 31.62 -10.23
N ASN A 194 -7.47 31.00 -11.23
CA ASN A 194 -8.18 30.49 -12.41
C ASN A 194 -9.16 29.35 -12.06
N LEU A 195 -8.79 28.48 -11.12
CA LEU A 195 -9.65 27.39 -10.66
C LEU A 195 -10.89 27.94 -9.95
N GLN A 196 -10.76 29.01 -9.15
CA GLN A 196 -11.90 29.73 -8.58
C GLN A 196 -12.80 30.33 -9.66
N THR A 197 -12.24 30.93 -10.72
CA THR A 197 -13.03 31.41 -11.86
C THR A 197 -13.79 30.26 -12.54
N CYS A 198 -13.14 29.12 -12.74
CA CYS A 198 -13.76 27.91 -13.30
C CYS A 198 -14.91 27.40 -12.41
N TYR A 199 -14.71 27.39 -11.10
CA TYR A 199 -15.74 27.02 -10.12
C TYR A 199 -16.92 28.00 -10.12
N ALA A 200 -16.67 29.30 -10.07
CA ALA A 200 -17.70 30.33 -10.11
C ALA A 200 -18.54 30.28 -11.40
N ALA A 201 -17.95 29.82 -12.50
CA ALA A 201 -18.65 29.58 -13.76
C ALA A 201 -19.42 28.24 -13.82
N GLY A 202 -19.49 27.46 -12.72
CA GLY A 202 -20.15 26.16 -12.67
C GLY A 202 -19.46 25.05 -13.48
N ARG A 203 -18.20 25.26 -13.87
CA ARG A 203 -17.46 24.34 -14.75
C ARG A 203 -16.56 23.37 -14.00
N LEU A 204 -16.23 23.62 -12.73
CA LEU A 204 -15.47 22.67 -11.91
C LEU A 204 -16.42 21.59 -11.38
N GLN A 205 -16.37 20.40 -11.98
CA GLN A 205 -17.32 19.32 -11.67
C GLN A 205 -16.81 18.39 -10.57
N ARG A 206 -15.49 18.19 -10.49
CA ARG A 206 -14.89 17.21 -9.60
C ARG A 206 -13.43 17.50 -9.37
N ILE A 207 -12.95 17.16 -8.19
CA ILE A 207 -11.52 17.02 -7.92
C ILE A 207 -11.25 15.58 -7.49
N ALA A 208 -10.42 14.88 -8.24
CA ALA A 208 -9.91 13.57 -7.89
C ALA A 208 -8.51 13.71 -7.29
N ILE A 209 -8.24 13.02 -6.18
CA ILE A 209 -6.95 12.99 -5.50
C ILE A 209 -6.46 11.55 -5.57
N ASP A 210 -5.49 11.32 -6.43
CA ASP A 210 -4.82 10.04 -6.60
C ASP A 210 -3.74 9.85 -5.51
N GLU A 211 -3.54 8.60 -5.11
CA GLU A 211 -2.74 8.21 -3.94
C GLU A 211 -3.03 9.07 -2.70
N VAL A 212 -4.31 9.18 -2.35
CA VAL A 212 -4.80 10.05 -1.26
C VAL A 212 -4.17 9.74 0.10
N HIS A 213 -3.62 8.54 0.28
CA HIS A 213 -2.91 8.15 1.50
C HIS A 213 -1.67 9.03 1.77
N CYS A 214 -1.09 9.67 0.74
CA CYS A 214 0.03 10.61 0.88
C CYS A 214 -0.29 11.84 1.76
N CYS A 215 -1.58 12.13 2.03
CA CYS A 215 -1.98 13.16 2.99
C CYS A 215 -1.59 12.81 4.44
N SER A 216 -1.57 11.52 4.78
CA SER A 216 -1.39 11.06 6.16
C SER A 216 0.08 10.89 6.49
N GLN A 217 0.50 11.39 7.66
CA GLN A 217 1.86 11.15 8.17
C GLN A 217 2.07 9.69 8.60
N TRP A 218 0.98 8.98 8.85
CA TRP A 218 0.97 7.54 9.14
C TRP A 218 0.88 6.70 7.87
N GLY A 219 0.81 7.33 6.69
CA GLY A 219 0.94 6.66 5.41
C GLY A 219 2.40 6.32 5.10
N HIS A 220 2.63 5.21 4.41
CA HIS A 220 3.96 4.74 4.01
C HIS A 220 4.68 5.65 2.98
N ASP A 221 3.98 6.59 2.35
CA ASP A 221 4.54 7.55 1.39
C ASP A 221 4.01 8.98 1.61
N PHE A 222 4.19 9.50 2.82
CA PHE A 222 3.75 10.84 3.20
C PHE A 222 4.39 11.94 2.34
N ARG A 223 3.56 12.84 1.77
CA ARG A 223 4.02 13.98 0.97
C ARG A 223 3.52 15.31 1.56
N PRO A 224 4.42 16.21 2.02
CA PRO A 224 4.03 17.45 2.68
C PRO A 224 3.05 18.33 1.90
N ASP A 225 3.21 18.42 0.56
CA ASP A 225 2.36 19.27 -0.28
C ASP A 225 0.87 18.82 -0.32
N TYR A 226 0.57 17.55 0.02
CA TYR A 226 -0.81 17.07 0.13
C TYR A 226 -1.57 17.70 1.30
N LYS A 227 -0.88 18.22 2.32
CA LYS A 227 -1.52 18.90 3.46
C LYS A 227 -2.30 20.14 3.03
N TYR A 228 -1.91 20.79 1.93
CA TYR A 228 -2.59 21.97 1.42
C TYR A 228 -3.95 21.64 0.77
N LEU A 229 -4.22 20.37 0.46
CA LEU A 229 -5.48 19.95 -0.16
C LEU A 229 -6.68 20.06 0.80
N GLY A 230 -6.47 20.23 2.11
CA GLY A 230 -7.55 20.47 3.08
C GLY A 230 -8.34 21.76 2.84
N ILE A 231 -7.77 22.72 2.10
CA ILE A 231 -8.46 23.97 1.74
C ILE A 231 -9.57 23.77 0.71
N LEU A 232 -9.55 22.64 -0.01
CA LEU A 232 -10.45 22.36 -1.13
C LEU A 232 -11.93 22.39 -0.74
N THR A 233 -12.28 21.76 0.38
CA THR A 233 -13.68 21.71 0.84
C THR A 233 -14.21 23.07 1.29
N GLN A 234 -13.31 23.98 1.68
CA GLN A 234 -13.67 25.35 2.05
C GLN A 234 -13.81 26.25 0.82
N MET A 235 -12.92 26.10 -0.16
CA MET A 235 -12.93 26.92 -1.38
C MET A 235 -13.99 26.48 -2.39
N PHE A 236 -14.25 25.18 -2.49
CA PHE A 236 -15.12 24.58 -3.49
C PHE A 236 -16.18 23.65 -2.83
N PRO A 237 -17.04 24.19 -1.94
CA PRO A 237 -17.93 23.38 -1.10
C PRO A 237 -18.92 22.50 -1.89
N ASN A 238 -19.29 22.91 -3.11
CA ASN A 238 -20.21 22.16 -3.96
C ASN A 238 -19.49 21.20 -4.94
N THR A 239 -18.16 21.12 -4.90
CA THR A 239 -17.39 20.23 -5.78
C THR A 239 -17.09 18.91 -5.08
N PRO A 240 -17.58 17.77 -5.58
CA PRO A 240 -17.26 16.47 -5.00
C PRO A 240 -15.76 16.18 -5.09
N LEU A 241 -15.24 15.67 -3.96
CA LEU A 241 -13.86 15.19 -3.82
C LEU A 241 -13.85 13.68 -3.86
N LEU A 242 -12.99 13.11 -4.72
CA LEU A 242 -12.78 11.68 -4.82
C LEU A 242 -11.34 11.35 -4.45
N GLY A 243 -11.11 10.80 -3.26
CA GLY A 243 -9.82 10.26 -2.86
C GLY A 243 -9.66 8.81 -3.32
N LEU A 244 -8.54 8.46 -3.95
CA LEU A 244 -8.27 7.12 -4.46
C LEU A 244 -6.96 6.61 -3.88
N THR A 245 -6.93 5.35 -3.43
CA THR A 245 -5.70 4.71 -2.94
C THR A 245 -5.77 3.20 -3.10
N ALA A 246 -4.61 2.56 -3.27
CA ALA A 246 -4.49 1.12 -3.22
C ALA A 246 -4.33 0.56 -1.81
N THR A 247 -3.83 1.37 -0.89
CA THR A 247 -3.15 0.91 0.34
C THR A 247 -3.46 1.90 1.45
N ALA A 248 -4.60 1.72 2.12
CA ALA A 248 -4.98 2.55 3.26
C ALA A 248 -5.70 1.72 4.32
N THR A 249 -5.11 1.67 5.51
CA THR A 249 -5.68 1.11 6.73
C THR A 249 -6.79 2.02 7.29
N ALA A 250 -7.57 1.53 8.26
CA ALA A 250 -8.62 2.33 8.88
C ALA A 250 -8.09 3.60 9.57
N SER A 251 -6.90 3.52 10.18
CA SER A 251 -6.24 4.67 10.82
C SER A 251 -5.83 5.73 9.79
N VAL A 252 -5.21 5.31 8.68
CA VAL A 252 -4.82 6.21 7.57
C VAL A 252 -6.04 6.88 6.96
N LEU A 253 -7.14 6.16 6.73
CA LEU A 253 -8.37 6.74 6.18
C LEU A 253 -8.96 7.82 7.09
N THR A 254 -8.96 7.58 8.40
CA THR A 254 -9.43 8.55 9.39
C THR A 254 -8.58 9.81 9.36
N ASP A 255 -7.26 9.66 9.22
CA ASP A 255 -6.34 10.80 9.11
C ASP A 255 -6.51 11.56 7.78
N VAL A 256 -6.67 10.85 6.65
CA VAL A 256 -6.97 11.45 5.35
C VAL A 256 -8.25 12.28 5.39
N GLN A 257 -9.33 11.77 6.01
CA GLN A 257 -10.59 12.50 6.16
C GLN A 257 -10.40 13.81 6.95
N LYS A 258 -9.59 13.77 8.02
CA LYS A 258 -9.23 14.95 8.82
C LYS A 258 -8.41 15.94 8.00
N MET A 259 -7.36 15.48 7.32
CA MET A 259 -6.44 16.31 6.53
C MET A 259 -7.15 16.99 5.35
N LEU A 260 -8.04 16.28 4.66
CA LEU A 260 -8.82 16.85 3.56
C LEU A 260 -10.03 17.65 4.03
N ASN A 261 -10.29 17.69 5.34
CA ASN A 261 -11.44 18.36 5.95
C ASN A 261 -12.76 17.93 5.27
N ILE A 262 -12.95 16.61 5.07
CA ILE A 262 -14.15 16.03 4.46
C ILE A 262 -15.05 15.44 5.56
N PRO A 263 -16.10 16.17 6.01
CA PRO A 263 -16.96 15.71 7.10
C PRO A 263 -17.95 14.65 6.61
N GLY A 264 -17.76 13.39 7.03
CA GLY A 264 -18.68 12.28 6.75
C GLY A 264 -18.77 11.95 5.25
N CYS A 265 -17.75 11.28 4.71
CA CYS A 265 -17.71 10.85 3.31
C CYS A 265 -18.04 9.36 3.16
N LEU A 266 -18.46 8.99 1.95
CA LEU A 266 -18.60 7.58 1.59
C LEU A 266 -17.20 6.93 1.54
N VAL A 267 -17.00 5.83 2.25
CA VAL A 267 -15.77 5.03 2.17
C VAL A 267 -16.10 3.74 1.46
N ILE A 268 -15.59 3.57 0.23
CA ILE A 268 -15.79 2.39 -0.58
C ILE A 268 -14.51 1.55 -0.52
N LYS A 269 -14.58 0.41 0.15
CA LYS A 269 -13.48 -0.56 0.20
C LYS A 269 -13.80 -1.75 -0.71
N SER A 270 -12.84 -2.13 -1.54
CA SER A 270 -12.81 -3.44 -2.19
C SER A 270 -11.89 -4.37 -1.42
N THR A 271 -12.07 -5.68 -1.59
CA THR A 271 -11.16 -6.67 -1.03
C THR A 271 -9.74 -6.48 -1.56
N PHE A 272 -8.75 -6.65 -0.69
CA PHE A 272 -7.35 -6.71 -1.09
C PHE A 272 -6.98 -8.06 -1.70
N ASN A 273 -7.87 -9.05 -1.66
CA ASN A 273 -7.55 -10.37 -2.17
C ASN A 273 -7.38 -10.39 -3.69
N ARG A 274 -6.27 -10.96 -4.12
CA ARG A 274 -6.01 -11.34 -5.51
C ARG A 274 -5.90 -12.87 -5.56
N PRO A 275 -6.99 -13.59 -5.83
CA PRO A 275 -7.03 -15.05 -5.68
C PRO A 275 -6.07 -15.76 -6.65
N ASN A 276 -5.70 -15.10 -7.76
CA ASN A 276 -4.78 -15.62 -8.76
C ASN A 276 -3.28 -15.53 -8.39
N LEU A 277 -2.92 -14.86 -7.29
CA LEU A 277 -1.51 -14.67 -6.89
C LEU A 277 -1.03 -15.75 -5.94
N PHE A 278 0.04 -16.45 -6.28
CA PHE A 278 0.67 -17.40 -5.37
C PHE A 278 1.77 -16.72 -4.56
N TYR A 279 1.64 -16.65 -3.23
CA TYR A 279 2.64 -16.00 -2.36
C TYR A 279 3.60 -17.02 -1.75
N LYS A 280 4.91 -16.75 -1.81
CA LYS A 280 5.94 -17.63 -1.25
C LYS A 280 7.18 -16.89 -0.78
N ILE A 281 7.81 -17.42 0.27
CA ILE A 281 9.07 -16.91 0.80
C ILE A 281 10.16 -17.98 0.68
N LEU A 282 11.31 -17.59 0.13
CA LEU A 282 12.50 -18.43 0.00
C LEU A 282 13.64 -17.87 0.84
N GLU A 283 14.53 -18.75 1.25
CA GLU A 283 15.81 -18.37 1.85
C GLU A 283 16.65 -17.63 0.81
N LYS A 284 17.20 -16.47 1.21
CA LYS A 284 18.14 -15.74 0.38
C LYS A 284 19.57 -16.17 0.71
N PRO A 285 20.33 -16.68 -0.28
CA PRO A 285 21.73 -17.02 -0.06
C PRO A 285 22.58 -15.84 0.42
N SER A 286 23.69 -16.16 1.07
CA SER A 286 24.65 -15.16 1.53
C SER A 286 25.46 -14.56 0.37
N SER A 287 25.79 -15.38 -0.64
CA SER A 287 26.61 -15.02 -1.80
C SER A 287 25.77 -14.53 -2.99
N LEU A 288 26.32 -13.57 -3.75
CA LEU A 288 25.70 -13.07 -4.97
C LEU A 288 25.59 -14.17 -6.05
N GLU A 289 26.60 -15.04 -6.15
CA GLU A 289 26.66 -16.10 -7.16
C GLU A 289 25.57 -17.17 -6.95
N ASP A 290 25.29 -17.51 -5.70
CA ASP A 290 24.17 -18.42 -5.37
C ASP A 290 22.82 -17.75 -5.63
N CYS A 291 22.69 -16.44 -5.32
CA CYS A 291 21.49 -15.67 -5.66
C CYS A 291 21.25 -15.67 -7.18
N LEU A 292 22.29 -15.42 -7.98
CA LEU A 292 22.23 -15.47 -9.44
C LEU A 292 21.87 -16.87 -9.94
N THR A 293 22.37 -17.92 -9.30
CA THR A 293 22.07 -19.32 -9.64
C THR A 293 20.60 -19.67 -9.38
N ILE A 294 20.02 -19.22 -8.27
CA ILE A 294 18.59 -19.39 -7.99
C ILE A 294 17.75 -18.67 -9.05
N LEU A 295 18.05 -17.38 -9.29
CA LEU A 295 17.33 -16.57 -10.29
C LEU A 295 17.45 -17.16 -11.69
N GLU A 296 18.63 -17.65 -12.07
CA GLU A 296 18.85 -18.31 -13.36
C GLU A 296 17.96 -19.55 -13.52
N LYS A 297 17.96 -20.44 -12.52
CA LYS A 297 17.13 -21.65 -12.55
C LYS A 297 15.65 -21.30 -12.69
N LEU A 298 15.17 -20.30 -11.94
CA LEU A 298 13.80 -19.82 -12.04
C LEU A 298 13.46 -19.28 -13.44
N LEU A 299 14.31 -18.44 -14.01
CA LEU A 299 14.05 -17.81 -15.31
C LEU A 299 14.17 -18.80 -16.48
N LYS A 300 15.09 -19.77 -16.41
CA LYS A 300 15.31 -20.78 -17.48
C LYS A 300 14.38 -21.99 -17.38
N GLY A 301 13.97 -22.36 -16.17
CA GLY A 301 13.08 -23.48 -15.89
C GLY A 301 11.65 -23.01 -15.68
N ARG A 302 11.29 -22.75 -14.42
CA ARG A 302 9.92 -22.46 -14.00
C ARG A 302 9.22 -21.33 -14.77
N TYR A 303 9.91 -20.22 -15.05
CA TYR A 303 9.36 -19.04 -15.72
C TYR A 303 9.84 -18.90 -17.17
N ARG A 304 10.23 -20.01 -17.80
CA ARG A 304 10.72 -20.00 -19.18
C ARG A 304 9.70 -19.39 -20.13
N GLY A 305 10.11 -18.34 -20.84
CA GLY A 305 9.27 -17.65 -21.82
C GLY A 305 8.25 -16.67 -21.23
N GLU A 306 8.15 -16.58 -19.90
CA GLU A 306 7.20 -15.72 -19.21
C GLU A 306 7.79 -14.37 -18.83
N SER A 307 6.95 -13.34 -18.75
CA SER A 307 7.38 -11.99 -18.34
C SER A 307 7.32 -11.80 -16.83
N GLY A 308 8.33 -11.12 -16.26
CA GLY A 308 8.35 -10.84 -14.83
C GLY A 308 9.15 -9.61 -14.39
N ILE A 309 9.18 -9.36 -13.09
CA ILE A 309 9.89 -8.24 -12.45
C ILE A 309 10.73 -8.79 -11.29
N ILE A 310 11.95 -8.28 -11.12
CA ILE A 310 12.83 -8.58 -9.99
C ILE A 310 13.11 -7.27 -9.24
N TYR A 311 12.55 -7.10 -8.05
CA TYR A 311 12.74 -5.92 -7.22
C TYR A 311 13.98 -6.03 -6.35
N THR A 312 14.83 -5.01 -6.41
CA THR A 312 16.01 -4.85 -5.58
C THR A 312 15.91 -3.58 -4.74
N ASN A 313 16.70 -3.53 -3.67
CA ASN A 313 16.69 -2.40 -2.75
C ASN A 313 17.53 -1.22 -3.26
N SER A 314 18.69 -1.49 -3.88
CA SER A 314 19.63 -0.46 -4.34
C SER A 314 19.84 -0.49 -5.85
N ILE A 315 20.30 0.65 -6.39
CA ILE A 315 20.70 0.78 -7.81
C ILE A 315 21.82 -0.22 -8.12
N ARG A 316 22.81 -0.30 -7.24
CA ARG A 316 23.93 -1.24 -7.36
C ARG A 316 23.44 -2.68 -7.45
N ASP A 317 22.54 -3.10 -6.57
CA ASP A 317 21.97 -4.46 -6.63
C ASP A 317 21.23 -4.69 -7.96
N ALA A 318 20.52 -3.68 -8.49
CA ALA A 318 19.83 -3.80 -9.78
C ALA A 318 20.82 -4.03 -10.93
N GLU A 319 21.91 -3.27 -10.96
CA GLU A 319 22.97 -3.37 -11.95
C GLU A 319 23.74 -4.70 -11.85
N ASP A 320 24.13 -5.09 -10.64
CA ASP A 320 24.89 -6.33 -10.37
C ASP A 320 24.07 -7.57 -10.76
N ILE A 321 22.79 -7.62 -10.36
CA ILE A 321 21.90 -8.74 -10.70
C ILE A 321 21.59 -8.77 -12.19
N ALA A 322 21.27 -7.62 -12.82
CA ALA A 322 21.03 -7.57 -14.25
C ALA A 322 22.26 -7.98 -15.07
N GLY A 323 23.45 -7.49 -14.69
CA GLY A 323 24.71 -7.84 -15.31
C GLY A 323 25.04 -9.33 -15.18
N GLY A 324 24.88 -9.90 -13.98
CA GLY A 324 25.10 -11.32 -13.72
C GLY A 324 24.16 -12.23 -14.52
N LEU A 325 22.87 -11.90 -14.59
CA LEU A 325 21.90 -12.68 -15.36
C LEU A 325 22.14 -12.59 -16.87
N ARG A 326 22.53 -11.42 -17.39
CA ARG A 326 22.91 -11.26 -18.82
C ARG A 326 24.12 -12.12 -19.19
N LYS A 327 25.14 -12.17 -18.33
CA LYS A 327 26.32 -13.04 -18.53
C LYS A 327 25.94 -14.52 -18.59
N ARG A 328 24.85 -14.92 -17.93
CA ARG A 328 24.28 -16.29 -17.97
C ARG A 328 23.33 -16.52 -19.16
N GLY A 329 23.25 -15.57 -20.10
CA GLY A 329 22.46 -15.67 -21.33
C GLY A 329 20.98 -15.30 -21.20
N LEU A 330 20.57 -14.68 -20.08
CA LEU A 330 19.19 -14.25 -19.87
C LEU A 330 18.95 -12.84 -20.42
N LYS A 331 17.80 -12.64 -21.06
CA LYS A 331 17.38 -11.34 -21.59
C LYS A 331 16.68 -10.54 -20.49
N VAL A 332 17.46 -9.79 -19.71
CA VAL A 332 16.92 -8.92 -18.64
C VAL A 332 17.28 -7.46 -18.82
N GLY A 333 16.33 -6.56 -18.53
CA GLY A 333 16.54 -5.11 -18.46
C GLY A 333 16.93 -4.67 -17.05
N CYS A 334 17.60 -3.52 -16.94
CA CYS A 334 17.87 -2.87 -15.65
C CYS A 334 17.09 -1.54 -15.62
N TYR A 335 16.42 -1.23 -14.51
CA TYR A 335 15.65 0.01 -14.37
C TYR A 335 15.80 0.65 -12.99
N HIS A 336 16.25 1.90 -12.94
CA HIS A 336 16.35 2.70 -11.71
C HIS A 336 16.27 4.20 -12.01
N ALA A 337 16.17 5.01 -10.95
CA ALA A 337 15.97 6.45 -11.04
C ALA A 337 17.12 7.21 -11.74
N ASN A 338 18.37 6.73 -11.62
CA ASN A 338 19.54 7.38 -12.25
C ASN A 338 19.61 7.18 -13.79
N LEU A 339 18.74 6.35 -14.39
CA LEU A 339 18.70 6.21 -15.84
C LEU A 339 18.03 7.44 -16.48
N GLU A 340 18.60 7.90 -17.59
CA GLU A 340 17.99 8.93 -18.42
C GLU A 340 16.57 8.53 -18.84
N ALA A 341 15.67 9.53 -18.98
CA ALA A 341 14.26 9.28 -19.29
C ALA A 341 14.07 8.51 -20.62
N ALA A 342 14.89 8.81 -21.63
CA ALA A 342 14.88 8.09 -22.91
C ALA A 342 15.26 6.61 -22.74
N VAL A 343 16.29 6.31 -21.95
CA VAL A 343 16.72 4.94 -21.65
C VAL A 343 15.65 4.18 -20.86
N ARG A 344 15.04 4.82 -19.86
CA ARG A 344 13.92 4.25 -19.09
C ARG A 344 12.75 3.87 -20.01
N SER A 345 12.40 4.75 -20.94
CA SER A 345 11.34 4.50 -21.92
C SER A 345 11.68 3.34 -22.87
N GLN A 346 12.93 3.26 -23.34
CA GLN A 346 13.38 2.15 -24.20
C GLN A 346 13.37 0.81 -23.47
N VAL A 347 13.84 0.76 -22.21
CA VAL A 347 13.83 -0.47 -21.39
C VAL A 347 12.40 -0.94 -21.15
N HIS A 348 11.51 -0.01 -20.80
CA HIS A 348 10.09 -0.31 -20.60
C HIS A 348 9.45 -0.87 -21.87
N THR A 349 9.66 -0.22 -23.02
CA THR A 349 9.12 -0.65 -24.32
C THR A 349 9.62 -2.05 -24.69
N LYS A 350 10.93 -2.31 -24.59
CA LYS A 350 11.51 -3.64 -24.87
C LYS A 350 10.95 -4.74 -23.98
N TRP A 351 10.66 -4.45 -22.71
CA TRP A 351 10.04 -5.44 -21.82
C TRP A 351 8.55 -5.63 -22.13
N HIS A 352 7.84 -4.55 -22.43
CA HIS A 352 6.46 -4.61 -22.86
C HIS A 352 6.29 -5.51 -24.10
N ASP A 353 7.19 -5.36 -25.08
CA ASP A 353 7.24 -6.11 -26.35
C ASP A 353 7.89 -7.50 -26.24
N LYS A 354 8.09 -8.01 -25.01
CA LYS A 354 8.66 -9.33 -24.70
C LYS A 354 10.09 -9.57 -25.20
N TYR A 355 10.84 -8.52 -25.58
CA TYR A 355 12.27 -8.65 -25.87
C TYR A 355 13.06 -8.99 -24.59
N TYR A 356 12.76 -8.28 -23.49
CA TYR A 356 13.26 -8.65 -22.17
C TYR A 356 12.25 -9.58 -21.48
N GLN A 357 12.73 -10.70 -20.97
CA GLN A 357 11.96 -11.62 -20.13
C GLN A 357 11.63 -10.97 -18.79
N ALA A 358 12.60 -10.31 -18.16
CA ALA A 358 12.41 -9.66 -16.88
C ALA A 358 13.07 -8.27 -16.81
N ILE A 359 12.51 -7.42 -15.96
CA ILE A 359 13.15 -6.17 -15.53
C ILE A 359 13.67 -6.35 -14.11
N VAL A 360 14.96 -6.11 -13.92
CA VAL A 360 15.59 -5.97 -12.60
C VAL A 360 15.54 -4.49 -12.23
N ALA A 361 14.91 -4.15 -11.11
CA ALA A 361 14.65 -2.76 -10.80
C ALA A 361 14.53 -2.41 -9.32
N THR A 362 14.77 -1.15 -9.02
CA THR A 362 14.34 -0.56 -7.75
C THR A 362 12.85 -0.17 -7.79
N ILE A 363 12.32 0.33 -6.68
CA ILE A 363 10.94 0.85 -6.58
C ILE A 363 10.59 1.93 -7.62
N ALA A 364 11.60 2.53 -8.27
CA ALA A 364 11.41 3.44 -9.40
C ALA A 364 10.66 2.78 -10.58
N PHE A 365 10.78 1.46 -10.75
CA PHE A 365 9.99 0.70 -11.71
C PHE A 365 8.68 0.24 -11.07
N GLY A 366 7.76 1.17 -10.90
CA GLY A 366 6.49 0.87 -10.25
C GLY A 366 5.33 1.62 -10.90
N MET A 367 5.24 2.91 -10.64
CA MET A 367 4.06 3.68 -11.00
C MET A 367 3.93 3.80 -12.53
N GLY A 368 2.72 3.55 -13.05
CA GLY A 368 2.42 3.55 -14.49
C GLY A 368 2.49 2.19 -15.19
N ILE A 369 3.12 1.17 -14.58
CA ILE A 369 3.21 -0.16 -15.19
C ILE A 369 1.83 -0.83 -15.19
N ASP A 370 1.34 -1.17 -16.39
CA ASP A 370 0.07 -1.88 -16.62
C ASP A 370 0.19 -3.00 -17.67
N LYS A 371 1.30 -3.76 -17.61
CA LYS A 371 1.43 -4.99 -18.39
C LYS A 371 0.51 -6.08 -17.80
N PRO A 372 -0.44 -6.65 -18.56
CA PRO A 372 -1.41 -7.60 -18.03
C PRO A 372 -0.79 -8.97 -17.69
N ASP A 373 0.19 -9.40 -18.49
CA ASP A 373 0.74 -10.76 -18.54
C ASP A 373 2.05 -10.95 -17.75
N VAL A 374 2.16 -10.31 -16.58
CA VAL A 374 3.29 -10.48 -15.67
C VAL A 374 3.08 -11.74 -14.83
N ARG A 375 3.84 -12.81 -15.07
CA ARG A 375 3.68 -14.12 -14.40
C ARG A 375 4.45 -14.27 -13.11
N PHE A 376 5.51 -13.48 -12.91
CA PHE A 376 6.26 -13.52 -11.67
C PHE A 376 6.74 -12.15 -11.22
N VAL A 377 6.71 -11.94 -9.91
CA VAL A 377 7.39 -10.83 -9.24
C VAL A 377 8.29 -11.43 -8.17
N ILE A 378 9.59 -11.18 -8.26
CA ILE A 378 10.58 -11.65 -7.30
C ILE A 378 11.12 -10.47 -6.51
N HIS A 379 10.95 -10.48 -5.20
CA HIS A 379 11.59 -9.55 -4.30
C HIS A 379 12.96 -10.10 -3.90
N HIS A 380 14.01 -9.62 -4.56
CA HIS A 380 15.39 -9.99 -4.19
C HIS A 380 15.76 -9.44 -2.81
N THR A 381 15.15 -8.34 -2.39
CA THR A 381 15.25 -7.79 -1.03
C THR A 381 13.85 -7.48 -0.54
N ILE A 382 13.59 -7.64 0.75
CA ILE A 382 12.29 -7.27 1.33
C ILE A 382 11.94 -5.80 1.06
N SER A 383 10.65 -5.53 0.88
CA SER A 383 10.12 -4.18 0.73
C SER A 383 10.22 -3.40 2.05
N LYS A 384 10.13 -2.07 1.96
CA LYS A 384 10.19 -1.16 3.11
C LYS A 384 8.99 -1.28 4.05
N SER A 385 7.88 -1.82 3.54
CA SER A 385 6.64 -2.04 4.27
C SER A 385 5.77 -3.10 3.60
N MET A 386 4.72 -3.54 4.29
CA MET A 386 3.71 -4.43 3.74
C MET A 386 2.90 -3.78 2.60
N GLU A 387 2.68 -2.47 2.64
CA GLU A 387 2.01 -1.70 1.58
C GLU A 387 2.83 -1.71 0.30
N ASN A 388 4.12 -1.40 0.39
CA ASN A 388 5.04 -1.48 -0.74
C ASN A 388 5.05 -2.89 -1.33
N TYR A 389 5.21 -3.91 -0.48
CA TYR A 389 5.21 -5.30 -0.92
C TYR A 389 3.91 -5.68 -1.65
N TYR A 390 2.76 -5.29 -1.11
CA TYR A 390 1.45 -5.55 -1.71
C TYR A 390 1.30 -4.84 -3.05
N GLN A 391 1.72 -3.57 -3.16
CA GLN A 391 1.64 -2.80 -4.39
C GLN A 391 2.59 -3.36 -5.48
N GLU A 392 3.80 -3.75 -5.09
CA GLU A 392 4.84 -4.32 -5.96
C GLU A 392 4.45 -5.72 -6.46
N SER A 393 4.06 -6.62 -5.56
CA SER A 393 3.62 -7.97 -5.90
C SER A 393 2.31 -7.98 -6.70
N GLY A 394 1.39 -7.04 -6.41
CA GLY A 394 0.11 -6.88 -7.12
C GLY A 394 0.22 -6.47 -8.59
N ARG A 395 1.44 -6.23 -9.10
CA ARG A 395 1.74 -6.05 -10.53
C ARG A 395 1.65 -7.34 -11.31
N ALA A 396 1.78 -8.48 -10.64
CA ALA A 396 1.62 -9.77 -11.25
C ALA A 396 0.15 -10.06 -11.60
N GLY A 397 -0.08 -10.85 -12.64
CA GLY A 397 -1.37 -11.48 -12.94
C GLY A 397 -2.54 -10.53 -13.13
N ARG A 398 -2.35 -9.37 -13.78
CA ARG A 398 -3.43 -8.38 -13.97
C ARG A 398 -4.48 -8.81 -14.99
N ASP A 399 -4.14 -9.78 -15.84
CA ASP A 399 -5.07 -10.55 -16.68
C ASP A 399 -5.98 -11.52 -15.88
N GLY A 400 -5.76 -11.66 -14.57
CA GLY A 400 -6.51 -12.59 -13.71
C GLY A 400 -6.01 -14.03 -13.75
N LEU A 401 -4.98 -14.33 -14.57
CA LEU A 401 -4.35 -15.65 -14.62
C LEU A 401 -3.34 -15.83 -13.48
N ARG A 402 -2.99 -17.09 -13.19
CA ARG A 402 -2.01 -17.43 -12.15
C ARG A 402 -0.72 -16.63 -12.33
N ALA A 403 -0.21 -16.08 -11.24
CA ALA A 403 1.10 -15.48 -11.19
C ALA A 403 1.73 -15.70 -9.80
N GLU A 404 3.06 -15.67 -9.71
CA GLU A 404 3.78 -16.01 -8.48
C GLU A 404 4.55 -14.80 -7.92
N CYS A 405 4.40 -14.58 -6.62
CA CYS A 405 5.04 -13.53 -5.85
C CYS A 405 6.03 -14.18 -4.89
N VAL A 406 7.33 -14.06 -5.18
CA VAL A 406 8.40 -14.77 -4.48
C VAL A 406 9.31 -13.79 -3.76
N THR A 407 9.40 -13.90 -2.43
CA THR A 407 10.28 -13.05 -1.62
C THR A 407 11.52 -13.83 -1.17
N LEU A 408 12.70 -13.34 -1.53
CA LEU A 408 13.97 -13.82 -0.99
C LEU A 408 14.24 -13.09 0.33
N TYR A 409 14.33 -13.84 1.43
CA TYR A 409 14.55 -13.26 2.76
C TYR A 409 15.84 -13.76 3.42
N ARG A 410 16.54 -12.83 4.08
CA ARG A 410 17.61 -13.07 5.05
C ARG A 410 17.63 -11.93 6.06
N MET A 411 18.12 -12.18 7.27
CA MET A 411 18.13 -11.19 8.35
C MET A 411 18.92 -9.92 7.98
N GLN A 412 20.01 -10.02 7.22
CA GLN A 412 20.83 -8.85 6.89
C GLN A 412 20.09 -7.80 6.06
N ASP A 413 19.03 -8.19 5.35
CA ASP A 413 18.24 -7.23 4.58
C ASP A 413 17.41 -6.30 5.48
N ILE A 414 17.08 -6.70 6.72
CA ILE A 414 16.43 -5.84 7.71
C ILE A 414 17.26 -4.58 7.93
N PHE A 415 18.55 -4.76 8.25
CA PHE A 415 19.44 -3.65 8.61
C PHE A 415 19.81 -2.77 7.41
N LYS A 416 19.82 -3.35 6.20
CA LYS A 416 19.96 -2.57 4.97
C LYS A 416 18.78 -1.63 4.79
N VAL A 417 17.56 -2.13 5.03
CA VAL A 417 16.33 -1.35 4.86
C VAL A 417 16.14 -0.35 6.00
N SER A 418 16.34 -0.76 7.26
CA SER A 418 16.17 0.08 8.45
C SER A 418 17.02 1.34 8.40
N THR A 419 18.31 1.21 8.02
CA THR A 419 19.25 2.34 7.88
C THR A 419 18.85 3.37 6.83
N MET A 420 17.97 3.04 5.87
CA MET A 420 17.44 4.02 4.91
C MET A 420 16.11 4.64 5.35
N VAL A 421 15.37 4.03 6.29
CA VAL A 421 14.01 4.46 6.63
C VAL A 421 13.86 5.03 8.04
N PHE A 422 14.85 4.82 8.93
CA PHE A 422 14.77 5.20 10.35
C PHE A 422 14.57 6.69 10.62
N SER A 423 14.98 7.58 9.70
CA SER A 423 14.83 9.03 9.87
C SER A 423 13.38 9.51 9.82
N SER A 424 12.47 8.69 9.29
CA SER A 424 11.07 9.03 9.12
C SER A 424 10.22 8.36 10.20
N VAL A 425 9.37 9.15 10.84
CA VAL A 425 8.46 8.68 11.90
C VAL A 425 7.56 7.55 11.36
N GLY A 426 7.42 6.45 12.10
CA GLY A 426 6.58 5.30 11.76
C GLY A 426 7.15 4.31 10.74
N ASN A 427 8.19 4.68 9.97
CA ASN A 427 8.68 3.82 8.90
C ASN A 427 9.42 2.55 9.39
N LEU A 428 10.01 2.56 10.59
CA LEU A 428 10.58 1.33 11.17
C LEU A 428 9.49 0.32 11.53
N GLU A 429 8.35 0.77 12.06
CA GLU A 429 7.21 -0.09 12.37
C GLU A 429 6.66 -0.74 11.10
N HIS A 430 6.55 0.04 10.02
CA HIS A 430 6.17 -0.46 8.70
C HIS A 430 7.13 -1.56 8.19
N LEU A 431 8.44 -1.37 8.34
CA LEU A 431 9.45 -2.37 7.99
C LEU A 431 9.28 -3.64 8.85
N TYR A 432 9.12 -3.48 10.15
CA TYR A 432 8.93 -4.62 11.07
C TYR A 432 7.65 -5.41 10.77
N GLY A 433 6.60 -4.77 10.23
CA GLY A 433 5.45 -5.48 9.66
C GLY A 433 5.84 -6.43 8.52
N MET A 434 6.70 -5.98 7.60
CA MET A 434 7.23 -6.83 6.51
C MET A 434 8.13 -7.95 7.04
N VAL A 435 8.94 -7.68 8.07
CA VAL A 435 9.77 -8.70 8.72
C VAL A 435 8.90 -9.75 9.41
N LYS A 436 7.83 -9.35 10.11
CA LYS A 436 6.85 -10.25 10.72
C LYS A 436 6.21 -11.16 9.67
N TYR A 437 5.82 -10.61 8.51
CA TYR A 437 5.33 -11.40 7.38
C TYR A 437 6.36 -12.44 6.91
N CYS A 438 7.64 -12.08 6.86
CA CYS A 438 8.71 -12.98 6.42
C CYS A 438 9.09 -14.08 7.41
N LEU A 439 9.02 -13.77 8.71
CA LEU A 439 9.33 -14.71 9.79
C LEU A 439 8.19 -15.69 10.05
N ASN A 440 6.94 -15.28 9.85
CA ASN A 440 5.80 -16.16 10.07
C ASN A 440 5.84 -17.33 9.07
N GLY A 441 5.76 -18.57 9.56
CA GLY A 441 5.75 -19.78 8.73
C GLY A 441 4.53 -20.67 8.95
N SER A 442 3.56 -20.23 9.75
CA SER A 442 2.42 -21.03 10.20
C SER A 442 1.07 -20.45 9.82
N LEU A 443 0.97 -19.12 9.68
CA LEU A 443 -0.23 -18.46 9.23
C LEU A 443 -0.24 -18.33 7.70
N CYS A 444 -1.44 -18.42 7.13
CA CYS A 444 -1.68 -18.14 5.71
C CYS A 444 -1.11 -16.76 5.34
N ARG A 445 -0.37 -16.67 4.22
CA ARG A 445 0.19 -15.39 3.74
C ARG A 445 -0.88 -14.33 3.49
N ARG A 446 -2.06 -14.73 2.99
CA ARG A 446 -3.19 -13.83 2.76
C ARG A 446 -3.83 -13.34 4.05
N LEU A 447 -3.89 -14.19 5.09
CA LEU A 447 -4.39 -13.79 6.40
C LEU A 447 -3.54 -12.64 6.96
N ILE A 448 -2.21 -12.78 6.93
CA ILE A 448 -1.31 -11.72 7.42
C ILE A 448 -1.48 -10.41 6.62
N ILE A 449 -1.64 -10.51 5.29
CA ILE A 449 -1.90 -9.34 4.44
C ILE A 449 -3.26 -8.71 4.81
N ALA A 450 -4.30 -9.50 5.00
CA ALA A 450 -5.64 -9.02 5.34
C ALA A 450 -5.68 -8.37 6.73
N GLU A 451 -5.05 -8.99 7.74
CA GLU A 451 -4.88 -8.42 9.08
C GLU A 451 -4.18 -7.06 9.03
N HIS A 452 -3.13 -6.93 8.21
CA HIS A 452 -2.42 -5.67 8.02
C HIS A 452 -3.30 -4.55 7.46
N PHE A 453 -4.29 -4.88 6.62
CA PHE A 453 -5.20 -3.92 5.99
C PHE A 453 -6.58 -3.81 6.67
N ASP A 454 -6.72 -4.32 7.90
CA ASP A 454 -7.98 -4.34 8.65
C ASP A 454 -9.14 -5.03 7.88
N GLU A 455 -8.85 -6.05 7.07
CA GLU A 455 -9.85 -6.86 6.36
C GLU A 455 -10.13 -8.16 7.12
N ASN A 456 -11.41 -8.45 7.38
CA ASN A 456 -11.81 -9.73 7.98
C ASN A 456 -11.58 -10.86 6.98
N TRP A 457 -10.69 -11.80 7.30
CA TRP A 457 -10.31 -12.91 6.44
C TRP A 457 -10.80 -14.26 7.01
N GLY A 458 -11.52 -15.04 6.20
CA GLY A 458 -11.94 -16.39 6.57
C GLY A 458 -10.82 -17.41 6.35
N THR A 459 -10.81 -18.49 7.14
CA THR A 459 -9.79 -19.56 7.04
C THR A 459 -9.85 -20.35 5.72
N ALA A 460 -10.96 -20.32 4.98
CA ALA A 460 -11.17 -21.06 3.74
C ALA A 460 -10.78 -20.31 2.45
N ASP A 461 -10.44 -19.02 2.53
CA ASP A 461 -10.39 -18.14 1.35
C ASP A 461 -9.06 -18.21 0.54
N CYS A 462 -8.08 -19.01 0.98
CA CYS A 462 -6.76 -19.09 0.33
C CYS A 462 -6.67 -20.12 -0.80
N ASN A 463 -7.41 -21.23 -0.72
CA ASN A 463 -7.39 -22.30 -1.74
C ASN A 463 -5.98 -22.79 -2.13
N ASN A 464 -5.09 -23.01 -1.14
CA ASN A 464 -3.69 -23.43 -1.34
C ASN A 464 -2.84 -22.48 -2.21
N MET A 465 -3.24 -21.21 -2.36
CA MET A 465 -2.53 -20.20 -3.14
C MET A 465 -1.41 -19.50 -2.35
N CYS A 466 -0.84 -20.15 -1.34
CA CYS A 466 0.41 -19.71 -0.72
C CYS A 466 1.21 -20.91 -0.20
N ASP A 467 2.49 -20.68 0.03
CA ASP A 467 3.44 -21.68 0.53
C ASP A 467 3.01 -22.38 1.83
N VAL A 468 2.48 -21.64 2.79
CA VAL A 468 2.03 -22.20 4.07
C VAL A 468 0.81 -23.11 3.86
N CYS A 469 -0.21 -22.63 3.15
CA CYS A 469 -1.44 -23.41 2.93
C CYS A 469 -1.22 -24.65 2.05
N CYS A 470 -0.32 -24.60 1.07
CA CYS A 470 -0.04 -25.79 0.24
C CYS A 470 0.70 -26.91 0.99
N THR A 471 1.21 -26.63 2.19
CA THR A 471 1.98 -27.57 3.02
C THR A 471 1.22 -27.98 4.30
N SER A 472 -0.09 -27.69 4.36
CA SER A 472 -0.96 -27.95 5.52
C SER A 472 -0.94 -29.44 5.89
N GLY A 473 -0.45 -29.77 7.09
CA GLY A 473 -0.29 -31.15 7.57
C GLY A 473 1.01 -31.45 8.33
N THR A 474 1.92 -30.48 8.44
CA THR A 474 3.19 -30.64 9.17
C THR A 474 3.12 -29.93 10.53
N ASN A 475 3.26 -30.65 11.64
CA ASN A 475 3.19 -30.11 13.01
C ASN A 475 4.06 -28.86 13.20
N GLU A 476 3.51 -27.73 13.65
CA GLU A 476 4.30 -26.51 13.92
C GLU A 476 5.38 -26.81 14.97
N LYS A 477 6.66 -26.59 14.60
CA LYS A 477 7.76 -26.77 15.56
C LYS A 477 7.95 -25.47 16.32
N ILE A 478 7.61 -25.46 17.60
CA ILE A 478 7.84 -24.32 18.49
C ILE A 478 9.11 -24.61 19.30
N ILE A 479 9.98 -23.60 19.44
CA ILE A 479 11.18 -23.69 20.28
C ILE A 479 11.14 -22.63 21.37
N ASN A 480 11.66 -22.96 22.55
CA ASN A 480 11.90 -21.99 23.61
C ASN A 480 13.21 -21.24 23.32
N VAL A 481 13.13 -19.92 23.18
CA VAL A 481 14.26 -19.04 22.83
C VAL A 481 14.72 -18.18 24.01
N ARG A 482 14.15 -18.37 25.20
CA ARG A 482 14.49 -17.61 26.41
C ARG A 482 15.98 -17.66 26.73
N LEU A 483 16.56 -18.87 26.74
CA LEU A 483 17.99 -19.04 27.05
C LEU A 483 18.87 -18.37 26.00
N TYR A 484 18.50 -18.48 24.73
CA TYR A 484 19.21 -17.79 23.63
C TYR A 484 19.13 -16.27 23.78
N CYS A 485 17.97 -15.74 24.17
CA CYS A 485 17.81 -14.32 24.47
C CYS A 485 18.73 -13.85 25.60
N LYS A 486 18.82 -14.60 26.72
CA LYS A 486 19.77 -14.30 27.81
C LYS A 486 21.20 -14.26 27.30
N THR A 487 21.60 -15.27 26.53
CA THR A 487 22.97 -15.37 26.01
C THR A 487 23.32 -14.21 25.08
N LEU A 488 22.40 -13.83 24.18
CA LEU A 488 22.58 -12.67 23.30
C LEU A 488 22.69 -11.37 24.11
N GLY A 489 21.85 -11.19 25.12
CA GLY A 489 21.92 -10.05 26.03
C GLY A 489 23.26 -9.95 26.77
N SER A 490 23.77 -11.08 27.27
CA SER A 490 25.09 -11.13 27.92
C SER A 490 26.26 -10.81 26.98
N ILE A 491 26.16 -11.18 25.69
CA ILE A 491 27.18 -10.79 24.69
C ILE A 491 27.18 -9.27 24.49
N ILE A 492 25.99 -8.66 24.39
CA ILE A 492 25.83 -7.21 24.24
C ILE A 492 26.39 -6.49 25.47
N GLU A 493 26.01 -6.90 26.68
CA GLU A 493 26.52 -6.32 27.93
C GLU A 493 28.05 -6.44 28.05
N ASN A 494 28.62 -7.57 27.65
CA ASN A 494 30.07 -7.76 27.64
C ASN A 494 30.76 -6.83 26.63
N ALA A 495 30.15 -6.61 25.47
CA ALA A 495 30.66 -5.68 24.48
C ALA A 495 30.58 -4.22 24.97
N GLU A 496 29.49 -3.83 25.63
CA GLU A 496 29.33 -2.51 26.24
C GLU A 496 30.37 -2.26 27.35
N LYS A 497 30.67 -3.26 28.19
CA LYS A 497 31.75 -3.18 29.20
C LYS A 497 33.14 -2.97 28.59
N GLN A 498 33.33 -3.36 27.33
CA GLN A 498 34.56 -3.18 26.58
C GLN A 498 34.53 -1.95 25.65
N ASP A 499 33.47 -1.12 25.73
CA ASP A 499 33.22 0.02 24.84
C ASP A 499 33.19 -0.36 23.34
N VAL A 500 32.68 -1.56 23.04
CA VAL A 500 32.56 -2.09 21.68
C VAL A 500 31.10 -2.14 21.26
N LYS A 501 30.77 -1.46 20.15
CA LYS A 501 29.45 -1.55 19.51
C LYS A 501 29.34 -2.79 18.62
N VAL A 502 28.20 -3.50 18.73
CA VAL A 502 27.98 -4.79 18.07
C VAL A 502 26.92 -4.64 16.99
N THR A 503 27.25 -5.04 15.75
CA THR A 503 26.25 -5.18 14.67
C THR A 503 25.56 -6.53 14.77
N ALA A 504 24.38 -6.70 14.19
CA ALA A 504 23.69 -8.00 14.21
C ALA A 504 24.55 -9.16 13.66
N GLN A 505 25.36 -8.88 12.63
CA GLN A 505 26.30 -9.87 12.09
C GLN A 505 27.38 -10.25 13.11
N LYS A 506 27.98 -9.26 13.79
CA LYS A 506 28.97 -9.50 14.86
C LYS A 506 28.35 -10.25 16.04
N LEU A 507 27.10 -9.93 16.40
CA LEU A 507 26.36 -10.60 17.46
C LEU A 507 26.15 -12.08 17.12
N LEU A 508 25.70 -12.36 15.89
CA LEU A 508 25.54 -13.71 15.39
C LEU A 508 26.88 -14.46 15.28
N ASP A 509 27.97 -13.79 14.88
CA ASP A 509 29.31 -14.40 14.88
C ASP A 509 29.77 -14.75 16.29
N ALA A 510 29.67 -13.82 17.23
CA ALA A 510 30.05 -14.01 18.63
C ALA A 510 29.26 -15.14 19.30
N TRP A 511 27.96 -15.23 19.01
CA TRP A 511 27.10 -16.30 19.53
C TRP A 511 27.49 -17.68 19.00
N PHE A 512 27.88 -17.77 17.72
CA PHE A 512 28.36 -19.01 17.10
C PHE A 512 29.88 -19.22 17.25
N LEU A 513 30.52 -18.59 18.25
CA LEU A 513 31.96 -18.71 18.54
C LEU A 513 32.89 -18.33 17.37
N LYS A 514 32.41 -17.49 16.45
CA LYS A 514 33.16 -16.90 15.33
C LYS A 514 33.52 -15.44 15.65
N GLY A 515 34.29 -14.81 14.77
CA GLY A 515 34.68 -13.40 14.94
C GLY A 515 35.65 -13.15 16.11
N PRO A 516 35.73 -11.92 16.63
CA PRO A 516 36.68 -11.52 17.69
C PRO A 516 36.49 -12.32 18.98
N SER A 517 37.57 -12.90 19.51
CA SER A 517 37.54 -13.79 20.68
C SER A 517 37.00 -13.10 21.95
N ASN A 518 37.26 -11.81 22.12
CA ASN A 518 36.84 -11.00 23.26
C ASN A 518 35.30 -10.80 23.36
N LEU A 519 34.58 -10.99 22.24
CA LEU A 519 33.12 -10.86 22.18
C LEU A 519 32.38 -12.19 22.23
N ARG A 520 33.08 -13.32 22.05
CA ARG A 520 32.44 -14.64 21.96
C ARG A 520 31.71 -14.99 23.26
N GLN A 521 30.58 -15.68 23.13
CA GLN A 521 29.92 -16.25 24.30
C GLN A 521 30.85 -17.25 25.03
N LYS A 522 30.65 -17.40 26.33
CA LYS A 522 31.30 -18.46 27.11
C LYS A 522 30.51 -19.76 26.95
N GLY A 523 31.18 -20.86 26.62
CA GLY A 523 30.56 -22.18 26.52
C GLY A 523 30.65 -22.80 25.12
N LYS A 524 29.69 -23.67 24.80
CA LYS A 524 29.65 -24.41 23.53
C LYS A 524 28.85 -23.67 22.46
N GLU A 525 29.20 -23.88 21.20
CA GLU A 525 28.43 -23.38 20.06
C GLU A 525 26.96 -23.85 20.16
N PRO A 526 25.98 -23.01 19.82
CA PRO A 526 24.58 -23.40 19.83
C PRO A 526 24.33 -24.60 18.92
N SER A 527 23.51 -25.56 19.35
CA SER A 527 23.15 -26.76 18.57
C SER A 527 22.13 -26.51 17.43
N ILE A 528 21.93 -25.25 17.05
CA ILE A 528 20.99 -24.82 16.03
C ILE A 528 21.71 -24.40 14.75
N SER A 529 21.00 -24.37 13.62
CA SER A 529 21.56 -23.86 12.38
C SER A 529 21.78 -22.34 12.47
N ARG A 530 22.75 -21.83 11.71
CA ARG A 530 23.03 -20.39 11.65
C ARG A 530 21.83 -19.59 11.13
N GLY A 531 21.08 -20.13 10.17
CA GLY A 531 19.84 -19.52 9.65
C GLY A 531 18.74 -19.43 10.71
N LEU A 532 18.60 -20.44 11.58
CA LEU A 532 17.69 -20.35 12.72
C LEU A 532 18.17 -19.31 13.75
N GLY A 533 19.49 -19.14 13.92
CA GLY A 533 20.06 -18.07 14.74
C GLY A 533 19.73 -16.67 14.20
N GLU A 534 19.74 -16.48 12.88
CA GLU A 534 19.29 -15.24 12.24
C GLU A 534 17.81 -14.96 12.52
N ASP A 535 16.95 -15.98 12.39
CA ASP A 535 15.52 -15.87 12.67
C ASP A 535 15.24 -15.51 14.13
N ILE A 536 16.01 -16.07 15.08
CA ILE A 536 15.91 -15.74 16.51
C ILE A 536 16.25 -14.27 16.75
N ILE A 537 17.36 -13.76 16.21
CA ILE A 537 17.72 -12.34 16.37
C ILE A 537 16.63 -11.43 15.80
N ALA A 538 16.12 -11.75 14.61
CA ALA A 538 15.04 -10.98 13.99
C ALA A 538 13.74 -11.04 14.81
N PHE A 539 13.38 -12.20 15.38
CA PHE A 539 12.23 -12.36 16.27
C PHE A 539 12.38 -11.53 17.56
N LEU A 540 13.56 -11.54 18.17
CA LEU A 540 13.83 -10.76 19.37
C LEU A 540 13.79 -9.24 19.10
N LEU A 541 14.17 -8.81 17.89
CA LEU A 541 14.02 -7.43 17.45
C LEU A 541 12.53 -7.04 17.34
N LEU A 542 11.69 -7.90 16.74
CA LEU A 542 10.23 -7.67 16.68
C LEU A 542 9.57 -7.65 18.06
N GLY A 543 10.09 -8.44 18.99
CA GLY A 543 9.61 -8.52 20.37
C GLY A 543 10.14 -7.42 21.29
N ASN A 544 10.91 -6.44 20.79
CA ASN A 544 11.57 -5.40 21.59
C ASN A 544 12.47 -5.94 22.72
N TYR A 545 12.95 -7.18 22.61
CA TYR A 545 14.03 -7.69 23.46
C TYR A 545 15.38 -7.18 22.99
N LEU A 546 15.51 -6.95 21.68
CA LEU A 546 16.62 -6.26 21.06
C LEU A 546 16.09 -4.99 20.38
N VAL A 547 16.93 -3.97 20.27
CA VAL A 547 16.61 -2.72 19.55
C VAL A 547 17.78 -2.29 18.66
N GLU A 548 17.46 -1.61 17.57
CA GLU A 548 18.46 -0.99 16.69
C GLU A 548 18.93 0.36 17.24
N ASP A 549 20.22 0.62 17.15
CA ASP A 549 20.88 1.85 17.56
C ASP A 549 21.67 2.44 16.38
N PHE A 550 21.13 3.52 15.80
CA PHE A 550 21.61 4.08 14.54
C PHE A 550 22.72 5.11 14.76
N HIS A 551 23.80 4.98 14.00
CA HIS A 551 24.97 5.84 14.07
C HIS A 551 25.32 6.44 12.71
N TYR A 552 25.41 7.77 12.67
CA TYR A 552 25.85 8.50 11.48
C TYR A 552 27.37 8.47 11.38
N THR A 553 27.86 8.05 10.21
CA THR A 553 29.25 8.21 9.80
C THR A 553 29.32 9.17 8.62
N ALA A 554 30.53 9.56 8.20
CA ALA A 554 30.71 10.52 7.11
C ALA A 554 29.99 10.13 5.79
N TYR A 555 29.79 8.83 5.54
CA TYR A 555 29.25 8.32 4.27
C TYR A 555 28.07 7.36 4.40
N SER A 556 27.71 6.93 5.61
CA SER A 556 26.68 5.92 5.81
C SER A 556 26.06 5.97 7.20
N THR A 557 24.85 5.43 7.32
CA THR A 557 24.26 5.10 8.62
C THR A 557 24.49 3.63 8.91
N ILE A 558 25.01 3.33 10.10
CA ILE A 558 25.22 1.97 10.58
C ILE A 558 24.19 1.65 11.66
N SER A 559 23.61 0.45 11.62
CA SER A 559 22.75 -0.07 12.68
C SER A 559 23.54 -1.01 13.60
N TYR A 560 23.58 -0.67 14.88
CA TYR A 560 24.06 -1.53 15.96
C TYR A 560 22.90 -2.12 16.74
N ILE A 561 23.14 -3.16 17.53
CA ILE A 561 22.13 -3.82 18.35
C ILE A 561 22.41 -3.55 19.82
N LYS A 562 21.34 -3.21 20.56
CA LYS A 562 21.33 -3.06 22.01
C LYS A 562 20.25 -3.92 22.66
N ASN A 563 20.37 -4.10 23.97
CA ASN A 563 19.30 -4.67 24.77
C ASN A 563 18.08 -3.75 24.73
N GLY A 564 16.92 -4.33 24.44
CA GLY A 564 15.64 -3.65 24.40
C GLY A 564 14.93 -3.64 25.76
N PRO A 565 13.81 -2.90 25.86
CA PRO A 565 13.06 -2.73 27.11
C PRO A 565 12.49 -4.05 27.67
N ASN A 566 12.26 -5.06 26.82
CA ASN A 566 11.70 -6.33 27.26
C ASN A 566 12.75 -7.33 27.77
N MET A 567 14.04 -6.98 27.76
CA MET A 567 15.11 -7.90 28.17
C MET A 567 15.00 -8.31 29.65
N ASP A 568 14.49 -7.44 30.52
CA ASP A 568 14.33 -7.71 31.95
C ASP A 568 13.37 -8.86 32.22
N ALA A 569 12.32 -9.01 31.40
CA ALA A 569 11.32 -10.08 31.55
C ALA A 569 11.95 -11.48 31.41
N VAL A 570 13.04 -11.59 30.64
CA VAL A 570 13.74 -12.85 30.40
C VAL A 570 14.49 -13.31 31.65
N GLN A 571 14.81 -12.41 32.59
CA GLN A 571 15.55 -12.76 33.80
C GLN A 571 14.77 -13.70 34.72
N ASP A 572 13.45 -13.56 34.78
CA ASP A 572 12.54 -14.42 35.53
C ASP A 572 12.53 -15.85 34.96
N ASP A 573 12.81 -16.84 35.81
CA ASP A 573 12.84 -18.27 35.44
C ASP A 573 11.47 -18.86 35.12
N SER A 574 10.39 -18.21 35.55
CA SER A 574 9.02 -18.60 35.20
C SER A 574 8.56 -18.07 33.84
N PHE A 575 9.28 -17.11 33.25
CA PHE A 575 8.90 -16.52 31.98
C PHE A 575 9.21 -17.43 30.79
N GLU A 576 8.20 -17.80 30.00
CA GLU A 576 8.39 -18.55 28.77
C GLU A 576 8.43 -17.64 27.54
N LEU A 577 9.52 -17.72 26.78
CA LEU A 577 9.65 -17.07 25.49
C LEU A 577 9.76 -18.13 24.40
N THR A 578 8.70 -18.29 23.62
CA THR A 578 8.62 -19.29 22.56
C THR A 578 8.53 -18.65 21.18
N MET A 579 9.11 -19.33 20.19
CA MET A 579 9.14 -18.88 18.79
C MET A 579 8.76 -20.05 17.87
N PRO A 580 7.81 -19.87 16.95
CA PRO A 580 7.56 -20.86 15.90
C PRO A 580 8.74 -20.88 14.93
N VAL A 581 9.28 -22.07 14.64
CA VAL A 581 10.38 -22.24 13.69
C VAL A 581 9.83 -22.06 12.29
N ARG A 582 10.36 -21.05 11.60
CA ARG A 582 10.04 -20.81 10.20
C ARG A 582 10.42 -22.00 9.33
N ARG A 583 9.52 -22.37 8.42
CA ARG A 583 9.76 -23.38 7.41
C ARG A 583 9.93 -22.74 6.05
N TYR A 584 11.08 -22.97 5.43
CA TYR A 584 11.21 -22.76 3.99
C TYR A 584 10.48 -23.90 3.29
N THR A 585 9.52 -23.55 2.44
CA THR A 585 8.90 -24.55 1.57
C THR A 585 9.85 -24.85 0.43
N SER A 586 10.06 -26.14 0.13
CA SER A 586 10.83 -26.55 -1.04
C SER A 586 10.24 -25.89 -2.29
N PHE A 587 11.09 -25.29 -3.12
CA PHE A 587 10.68 -24.64 -4.35
C PHE A 587 11.28 -25.39 -5.51
N ASP A 588 10.42 -26.01 -6.30
CA ASP A 588 10.86 -26.61 -7.55
C ASP A 588 11.23 -25.49 -8.52
N LEU A 589 12.53 -25.36 -8.76
CA LEU A 589 13.07 -24.31 -9.62
C LEU A 589 12.92 -24.64 -11.11
N GLN A 590 12.58 -25.89 -11.45
CA GLN A 590 12.61 -26.40 -12.82
C GLN A 590 11.22 -26.66 -13.39
N THR A 591 10.28 -27.14 -12.57
CA THR A 591 8.91 -27.41 -13.04
C THR A 591 8.14 -26.11 -13.21
N PRO A 592 7.42 -25.91 -14.32
CA PRO A 592 6.53 -24.78 -14.51
C PRO A 592 5.47 -24.67 -13.40
N PRO A 593 4.91 -23.46 -13.15
CA PRO A 593 3.77 -23.33 -12.26
C PRO A 593 2.58 -24.20 -12.74
N PRO A 594 1.77 -24.75 -11.82
CA PRO A 594 0.53 -25.43 -12.18
C PRO A 594 -0.38 -24.53 -13.03
N ASN A 595 -0.99 -25.11 -14.07
CA ASN A 595 -1.99 -24.42 -14.93
C ASN A 595 -3.43 -24.58 -14.39
N ASP A 596 -3.60 -24.88 -13.10
CA ASP A 596 -4.84 -25.30 -12.47
C ASP A 596 -5.76 -24.16 -12.03
N TYR A 597 -5.30 -22.92 -12.06
CA TYR A 597 -6.09 -21.78 -11.63
C TYR A 597 -7.14 -21.38 -12.69
N GLN A 598 -8.40 -21.74 -12.45
CA GLN A 598 -9.53 -21.22 -13.20
C GLN A 598 -10.05 -19.92 -12.56
N PRO A 599 -10.20 -18.81 -13.31
CA PRO A 599 -10.76 -17.57 -12.77
C PRO A 599 -12.16 -17.81 -12.18
N ILE A 600 -12.48 -17.18 -11.05
CA ILE A 600 -13.78 -17.29 -10.38
C ILE A 600 -14.96 -16.93 -11.32
N ALA A 601 -14.75 -16.02 -12.28
CA ALA A 601 -15.74 -15.69 -13.30
C ALA A 601 -16.17 -16.89 -14.17
N ALA A 602 -15.29 -17.89 -14.35
CA ALA A 602 -15.63 -19.14 -15.01
C ALA A 602 -16.46 -20.07 -14.10
N LEU A 603 -16.23 -20.04 -12.78
CA LEU A 603 -17.00 -20.82 -11.80
C LEU A 603 -18.41 -20.27 -11.59
N GLU A 604 -18.60 -18.95 -11.56
CA GLU A 604 -19.94 -18.34 -11.50
C GLU A 604 -20.77 -18.62 -12.78
N GLN A 605 -20.13 -18.73 -13.94
CA GLN A 605 -20.80 -19.19 -15.17
C GLN A 605 -21.15 -20.68 -15.12
N ILE A 606 -20.35 -21.50 -14.43
CA ILE A 606 -20.66 -22.92 -14.23
C ILE A 606 -21.84 -23.06 -13.26
N ASP A 607 -21.85 -22.34 -12.14
CA ASP A 607 -22.97 -22.37 -11.18
C ASP A 607 -24.27 -21.81 -11.78
N ALA A 608 -24.20 -20.74 -12.57
CA ALA A 608 -25.36 -20.22 -13.32
C ALA A 608 -25.88 -21.23 -14.36
N ASN A 609 -24.99 -21.94 -15.06
CA ASN A 609 -25.38 -23.00 -16.01
C ASN A 609 -25.91 -24.26 -15.29
N VAL A 610 -25.39 -24.58 -14.11
CA VAL A 610 -25.86 -25.67 -13.26
C VAL A 610 -27.25 -25.34 -12.70
N ASP A 611 -27.51 -24.11 -12.26
CA ASP A 611 -28.83 -23.67 -11.82
C ASP A 611 -29.83 -23.56 -12.97
N GLU A 612 -29.41 -23.12 -14.16
CA GLU A 612 -30.26 -23.21 -15.36
C GLU A 612 -30.59 -24.66 -15.74
N SER A 613 -29.62 -25.57 -15.62
CA SER A 613 -29.83 -26.99 -15.92
C SER A 613 -30.77 -27.66 -14.90
N LYS A 614 -30.65 -27.31 -13.61
CA LYS A 614 -31.55 -27.75 -12.53
C LYS A 614 -32.96 -27.13 -12.69
N ALA A 615 -33.06 -25.87 -13.13
CA ALA A 615 -34.34 -25.21 -13.42
C ALA A 615 -35.03 -25.81 -14.67
N LYS A 616 -34.27 -26.19 -15.71
CA LYS A 616 -34.80 -26.91 -16.87
C LYS A 616 -35.23 -28.35 -16.51
N LYS A 617 -34.51 -29.03 -15.61
CA LYS A 617 -34.90 -30.36 -15.09
C LYS A 617 -36.19 -30.29 -14.26
N ARG A 618 -36.30 -29.31 -13.34
CA ARG A 618 -37.54 -29.05 -12.56
C ARG A 618 -38.74 -28.70 -13.46
N LYS A 619 -38.55 -27.90 -14.51
CA LYS A 619 -39.63 -27.58 -15.47
C LYS A 619 -40.07 -28.78 -16.33
N ASN A 620 -39.19 -29.75 -16.58
CA ASN A 620 -39.56 -30.98 -17.27
C ASN A 620 -40.27 -31.97 -16.35
N ASP A 621 -39.88 -32.06 -15.09
CA ASP A 621 -40.54 -32.92 -14.08
C ASP A 621 -41.95 -32.40 -13.70
N ASP A 622 -42.17 -31.07 -13.69
CA ASP A 622 -43.51 -30.49 -13.51
C ASP A 622 -44.43 -30.67 -14.75
N LYS A 623 -43.84 -30.77 -15.95
CA LYS A 623 -44.60 -31.07 -17.18
C LYS A 623 -44.99 -32.55 -17.31
N THR A 624 -44.23 -33.47 -16.74
CA THR A 624 -44.59 -34.89 -16.69
C THR A 624 -45.61 -35.18 -15.57
N ASN A 625 -45.54 -34.48 -14.43
CA ASN A 625 -46.53 -34.63 -13.35
C ASN A 625 -47.88 -33.94 -13.60
N SER A 626 -47.94 -32.89 -14.43
CA SER A 626 -49.22 -32.29 -14.84
C SER A 626 -49.96 -33.10 -15.92
N LYS A 627 -49.27 -33.96 -16.68
CA LYS A 627 -49.90 -34.87 -17.64
C LYS A 627 -50.43 -36.17 -17.02
N SER A 628 -50.01 -36.54 -15.81
CA SER A 628 -50.51 -37.75 -15.12
C SER A 628 -51.77 -37.51 -14.26
N LYS A 629 -52.11 -36.24 -13.94
CA LYS A 629 -53.30 -35.90 -13.14
C LYS A 629 -54.58 -35.61 -13.93
N ASN A 630 -54.52 -35.51 -15.27
CA ASN A 630 -55.70 -35.26 -16.13
C ASN A 630 -56.25 -36.52 -16.83
N ARG A 631 -56.05 -37.71 -16.24
CA ARG A 631 -56.51 -38.98 -16.85
C ARG A 631 -57.23 -39.95 -15.89
N LYS A 632 -57.84 -39.42 -14.82
CA LYS A 632 -58.71 -40.19 -13.90
C LYS A 632 -59.95 -39.39 -13.48
N THR A 633 -60.79 -39.09 -14.46
CA THR A 633 -62.24 -38.85 -14.29
C THR A 633 -62.85 -39.13 -15.66
N ASP A 634 -63.21 -40.38 -15.89
CA ASP A 634 -64.21 -40.85 -16.85
C ASP A 634 -64.27 -42.38 -16.75
N ASN A 635 -65.18 -42.83 -15.88
CA ASN A 635 -65.85 -44.12 -15.71
C ASN A 635 -66.07 -44.45 -14.22
#